data_AF-A0A2C9SSE8-F1
#
_entry.id   AF-A0A2C9SSE8-F1
#
_cell.length_a   1.000
_cell.length_b   1.000
_cell.length_c   1.000
_cell.angle_alpha   90.00
_cell.angle_beta   90.00
_cell.angle_gamma   90.00
#
_symmetry.space_group_name_H-M   'P 1'
#
loop_
_entity.id
_entity.type
_entity.pdbx_description
1 polymer ?
#
loop_
_entity_poly.entity_id
_entity_poly.type
_entity_poly.pdbx_seq_one_letter_code
_entity_poly.pdbx_strand_id
1 'polypeptide(L)'
;MWLGIGAITLGVGAALAGAAGTAHADSKGGGPGPGTSAGSRGAPSSAPVSHRVAAPMRAKPAGAGQAKPADAPDRRAYGASQSRWAPTQLATLLVDTTSAATGREVDAGGTARAYSARLAAKPTTDQQGAAATPTPAPIGTPLKLAGTGGAQFNSDGTRALITTTALDPANPSVSINRTVLVNTATGAQLGVTVKLAGTGFSQFNLAGTRALISAYTSDPANPGNYLTQAVLIDTATGAQLGASVKVAGGTYAQFDPGGNRVLVSAYASDPAHPGHYVTRAVLVDAATGAQVGATAKLPGAGFAQFAGDGTRLLLSAYDFDAADFGYTTRAVLLDTSTGGQLGATVKLAGAGNAGFATGTSPRATVTATGADPVTGTPITRVVVLDTGTGAQVGATLKLTGNLITVSSNSARTLVATKSLNAPNGTVTSRIVVLDTATGAQVGATTKMNMTLPHAAGLSGFATGFAQLSSDGSRVLFSTYFLDAGDPTNQATQSVLIDTATGAQLGVPVQLAGTLVVGRAFSIDDARALLVTNGKDAATGTYLTRVVVLNTANGAQIGSTVKMANAGVVGVSASSQQFNLDGSRAVVSTVAVDAATGAYTNRTVLINTVTGAQVGAPVQLAGKTPSSQFSNDGARALISSRDQDGTTGAYTTRVVLLNTATGAQLGPTVKLPGAGSAWLLGNDRALVSTTAPDPVTGAPVTRAVVIDVATGSQLGTTVRLDGSGGFDPSGTEGTRAVVFTSVADVATNTYKTLRLAIDVATGAQIGSTVELPGSLVEFQVSTDGARTFVVTTAPTSAVRPWTTQVIVLDTATGVQIGSTLTIAGGAGQWATFSGFMTRALIGADATSATGTVTTTTLLRIT
;
A
#
# COMPACT_ATOMS: atom_id res chain seq x y z
N MET A 1 -50.88 -6.05 39.05
CA MET A 1 -51.39 -4.66 39.19
C MET A 1 -51.43 -4.03 37.79
N TRP A 2 -52.35 -3.10 37.51
CA TRP A 2 -52.50 -2.38 36.22
C TRP A 2 -51.52 -1.19 36.13
N LEU A 3 -51.20 -0.57 34.97
CA LEU A 3 -51.56 -0.69 33.53
C LEU A 3 -50.22 -0.62 32.71
N GLY A 4 -50.12 -0.62 31.36
CA GLY A 4 -51.10 -0.69 30.25
C GLY A 4 -50.74 0.26 29.08
N ILE A 5 -51.39 0.10 27.91
CA ILE A 5 -51.27 0.90 26.66
C ILE A 5 -49.93 0.74 25.89
N GLY A 6 -49.86 0.53 24.56
CA GLY A 6 -50.89 0.12 23.59
C GLY A 6 -51.01 1.01 22.33
N ALA A 7 -50.52 0.53 21.17
CA ALA A 7 -50.91 1.03 19.84
C ALA A 7 -50.60 -0.01 18.74
N ILE A 8 -51.51 -0.15 17.76
CA ILE A 8 -51.35 -0.93 16.52
C ILE A 8 -51.95 -0.11 15.38
N THR A 9 -51.36 -0.13 14.20
CA THR A 9 -52.02 0.35 12.97
C THR A 9 -51.75 -0.61 11.80
N LEU A 10 -52.83 -1.05 11.16
CA LEU A 10 -52.80 -1.85 9.94
C LEU A 10 -53.02 -0.96 8.71
N GLY A 11 -52.44 -1.36 7.57
CA GLY A 11 -52.69 -0.76 6.27
C GLY A 11 -52.77 -1.84 5.19
N VAL A 12 -53.99 -2.27 4.85
CA VAL A 12 -54.23 -3.27 3.80
C VAL A 12 -54.59 -2.57 2.49
N GLY A 13 -53.97 -2.98 1.39
CA GLY A 13 -54.28 -2.50 0.04
C GLY A 13 -54.16 -3.64 -0.97
N ALA A 14 -55.27 -4.34 -1.22
CA ALA A 14 -55.34 -5.43 -2.20
C ALA A 14 -56.17 -4.99 -3.42
N ALA A 15 -55.71 -5.35 -4.62
CA ALA A 15 -56.48 -5.19 -5.85
C ALA A 15 -56.29 -6.43 -6.74
N LEU A 16 -57.36 -7.20 -6.92
CA LEU A 16 -57.44 -8.20 -7.98
C LEU A 16 -58.14 -7.58 -9.19
N ALA A 17 -57.53 -7.74 -10.36
CA ALA A 17 -58.22 -7.71 -11.65
C ALA A 17 -57.49 -8.67 -12.59
N GLY A 18 -58.24 -9.55 -13.26
CA GLY A 18 -57.68 -10.50 -14.22
C GLY A 18 -58.53 -10.55 -15.49
N ALA A 19 -57.87 -10.71 -16.63
CA ALA A 19 -58.49 -11.02 -17.91
C ALA A 19 -57.47 -11.74 -18.81
N ALA A 20 -57.94 -12.53 -19.78
CA ALA A 20 -57.09 -13.32 -20.66
C ALA A 20 -56.55 -12.51 -21.86
N GLY A 21 -55.48 -13.00 -22.47
CA GLY A 21 -54.82 -12.39 -23.62
C GLY A 21 -54.00 -13.38 -24.46
N THR A 22 -54.65 -14.42 -24.99
CA THR A 22 -54.00 -15.40 -25.87
C THR A 22 -53.76 -14.83 -27.26
N ALA A 23 -52.51 -14.92 -27.76
CA ALA A 23 -52.19 -14.71 -29.17
C ALA A 23 -51.16 -15.74 -29.66
N HIS A 24 -51.64 -16.79 -30.33
CA HIS A 24 -50.81 -17.62 -31.21
C HIS A 24 -50.71 -16.94 -32.58
N ALA A 25 -49.54 -17.05 -33.22
CA ALA A 25 -49.39 -16.89 -34.66
C ALA A 25 -48.68 -18.15 -35.21
N ASP A 26 -49.32 -18.84 -36.16
CA ASP A 26 -48.78 -19.99 -36.90
C ASP A 26 -48.32 -19.53 -38.29
N SER A 27 -47.11 -19.90 -38.69
CA SER A 27 -46.74 -20.04 -40.11
C SER A 27 -45.64 -21.09 -40.33
N LYS A 28 -46.05 -22.36 -40.27
CA LYS A 28 -45.46 -23.55 -40.93
C LYS A 28 -44.38 -23.33 -42.01
N GLY A 29 -43.40 -24.24 -42.04
CA GLY A 29 -43.20 -25.07 -43.25
C GLY A 29 -41.81 -25.15 -43.85
N GLY A 30 -41.38 -26.39 -44.15
CA GLY A 30 -40.15 -26.72 -44.91
C GLY A 30 -38.93 -26.96 -44.02
N GLY A 31 -38.15 -28.04 -44.17
CA GLY A 31 -38.25 -29.17 -45.11
C GLY A 31 -36.85 -29.65 -45.54
N PRO A 32 -36.34 -30.80 -45.06
CA PRO A 32 -34.97 -31.21 -45.32
C PRO A 32 -34.81 -31.88 -46.70
N GLY A 33 -33.80 -31.45 -47.48
CA GLY A 33 -33.47 -32.00 -48.80
C GLY A 33 -31.96 -32.27 -48.96
N PRO A 34 -31.53 -33.52 -49.23
CA PRO A 34 -30.11 -33.87 -49.38
C PRO A 34 -29.67 -34.07 -50.84
N GLY A 35 -28.38 -33.80 -51.11
CA GLY A 35 -27.64 -34.15 -52.34
C GLY A 35 -26.26 -33.47 -52.30
N THR A 36 -25.08 -34.10 -52.39
CA THR A 36 -24.52 -35.27 -53.09
C THR A 36 -24.13 -35.06 -54.56
N SER A 37 -23.01 -35.70 -54.96
CA SER A 37 -22.35 -35.72 -56.28
C SER A 37 -21.47 -34.50 -56.67
N ALA A 38 -20.41 -34.63 -57.49
CA ALA A 38 -19.50 -35.77 -57.73
C ALA A 38 -18.26 -35.34 -58.56
N GLY A 39 -17.13 -36.04 -58.39
CA GLY A 39 -15.99 -36.06 -59.34
C GLY A 39 -14.83 -35.08 -59.05
N SER A 40 -13.59 -35.35 -59.49
CA SER A 40 -13.10 -36.49 -60.28
C SER A 40 -11.65 -36.93 -59.98
N ARG A 41 -11.49 -38.26 -59.85
CA ARG A 41 -10.33 -39.16 -60.12
C ARG A 41 -8.91 -38.56 -60.32
N GLY A 42 -7.94 -39.12 -59.59
CA GLY A 42 -6.50 -39.07 -59.92
C GLY A 42 -5.62 -39.92 -59.00
N ALA A 43 -5.11 -41.06 -59.48
CA ALA A 43 -4.18 -42.00 -58.81
C ALA A 43 -3.26 -42.61 -59.89
N PRO A 44 -2.14 -43.33 -59.60
CA PRO A 44 -1.66 -43.90 -58.33
C PRO A 44 -0.30 -43.24 -57.92
N SER A 45 0.81 -43.84 -57.44
CA SER A 45 1.28 -45.23 -57.22
C SER A 45 2.52 -45.36 -56.29
N SER A 46 2.76 -46.60 -55.84
CA SER A 46 4.07 -47.25 -55.57
C SER A 46 5.04 -46.70 -54.50
N ALA A 47 5.32 -47.54 -53.49
CA ALA A 47 6.58 -47.55 -52.72
C ALA A 47 7.67 -48.39 -53.44
N PRO A 48 8.95 -48.25 -53.06
CA PRO A 48 9.67 -49.28 -52.28
C PRO A 48 10.44 -48.67 -51.06
N VAL A 49 10.84 -49.36 -49.96
CA VAL A 49 11.75 -50.53 -49.81
C VAL A 49 13.18 -50.16 -50.29
N SER A 50 14.31 -50.19 -49.55
CA SER A 50 14.73 -50.97 -48.35
C SER A 50 16.12 -50.49 -47.80
N HIS A 51 16.70 -51.30 -46.89
CA HIS A 51 18.13 -51.47 -46.54
C HIS A 51 18.71 -50.80 -45.27
N ARG A 52 19.90 -51.29 -44.88
CA ARG A 52 20.25 -51.71 -43.51
C ARG A 52 21.78 -51.90 -43.37
N VAL A 53 22.32 -51.77 -42.15
CA VAL A 53 23.66 -52.23 -41.68
C VAL A 53 24.92 -51.51 -42.21
N ALA A 54 25.65 -50.88 -41.28
CA ALA A 54 27.11 -51.05 -41.09
C ALA A 54 27.47 -50.61 -39.64
N ALA A 55 28.62 -51.04 -39.11
CA ALA A 55 28.99 -50.83 -37.69
C ALA A 55 30.49 -50.43 -37.48
N PRO A 56 31.27 -50.96 -36.52
CA PRO A 56 31.60 -50.21 -35.29
C PRO A 56 33.12 -50.09 -35.00
N MET A 57 33.48 -49.87 -33.72
CA MET A 57 34.81 -49.96 -33.05
C MET A 57 35.63 -48.66 -32.92
N ARG A 58 36.61 -48.52 -31.98
CA ARG A 58 36.82 -49.05 -30.58
C ARG A 58 38.17 -48.51 -30.05
N ALA A 59 38.23 -47.83 -28.89
CA ALA A 59 39.49 -47.59 -28.15
C ALA A 59 39.28 -47.23 -26.66
N LYS A 60 40.22 -47.63 -25.79
CA LYS A 60 40.37 -47.20 -24.37
C LYS A 60 41.75 -47.60 -23.81
N PRO A 61 42.48 -46.68 -23.14
CA PRO A 61 43.12 -46.93 -21.83
C PRO A 61 42.52 -45.96 -20.77
N ALA A 62 42.47 -46.18 -19.44
CA ALA A 62 43.40 -46.75 -18.44
C ALA A 62 44.58 -45.80 -18.10
N GLY A 63 44.81 -45.39 -16.83
CA GLY A 63 44.06 -45.64 -15.58
C GLY A 63 44.68 -44.95 -14.34
N ALA A 64 44.15 -45.24 -13.13
CA ALA A 64 44.54 -44.73 -11.79
C ALA A 64 44.33 -43.20 -11.54
N GLY A 65 44.13 -42.72 -10.30
CA GLY A 65 43.83 -43.42 -9.04
C GLY A 65 43.78 -42.49 -7.80
N GLN A 66 43.02 -42.91 -6.76
CA GLN A 66 42.92 -42.36 -5.40
C GLN A 66 42.19 -41.02 -5.12
N ALA A 67 41.80 -40.90 -3.84
CA ALA A 67 41.44 -39.72 -3.04
C ALA A 67 40.12 -38.96 -3.32
N LYS A 68 39.31 -38.85 -2.25
CA LYS A 68 38.11 -38.01 -2.12
C LYS A 68 38.33 -37.02 -0.96
N PRO A 69 38.18 -35.71 -1.18
CA PRO A 69 37.74 -34.77 -0.14
C PRO A 69 36.20 -34.64 -0.12
N ALA A 70 35.66 -34.02 0.92
CA ALA A 70 34.25 -33.65 0.98
C ALA A 70 34.12 -32.12 0.99
N ASP A 71 33.45 -31.56 -0.01
CA ASP A 71 33.16 -30.13 -0.09
C ASP A 71 31.74 -29.81 0.41
N ALA A 72 31.61 -28.63 1.04
CA ALA A 72 30.38 -28.17 1.66
C ALA A 72 29.44 -27.45 0.67
N PRO A 73 28.11 -27.44 0.89
CA PRO A 73 27.16 -26.73 0.03
C PRO A 73 27.30 -25.19 0.13
N ASP A 74 27.29 -24.56 -1.04
CA ASP A 74 27.44 -23.11 -1.28
C ASP A 74 26.40 -22.24 -0.54
N ARG A 75 26.86 -21.23 0.22
CA ARG A 75 26.01 -20.29 0.97
C ARG A 75 25.60 -19.10 0.10
N ARG A 76 24.52 -19.26 -0.69
CA ARG A 76 23.89 -18.13 -1.38
C ARG A 76 22.92 -17.39 -0.46
N ALA A 77 23.31 -16.20 -0.03
CA ALA A 77 22.45 -15.32 0.77
C ALA A 77 21.28 -14.79 -0.07
N TYR A 78 20.05 -14.99 0.41
CA TYR A 78 18.88 -14.29 -0.11
C TYR A 78 18.87 -12.85 0.43
N GLY A 79 18.95 -11.87 -0.47
CA GLY A 79 18.82 -10.46 -0.12
C GLY A 79 17.38 -10.11 0.27
N ALA A 80 17.18 -9.57 1.47
CA ALA A 80 15.88 -9.10 1.92
C ALA A 80 15.50 -7.80 1.18
N SER A 81 14.39 -7.82 0.45
CA SER A 81 13.83 -6.62 -0.18
C SER A 81 13.22 -5.69 0.87
N GLN A 82 13.68 -4.44 0.92
CA GLN A 82 13.09 -3.42 1.79
C GLN A 82 11.73 -2.97 1.25
N SER A 83 10.65 -3.62 1.69
CA SER A 83 9.30 -3.07 1.51
C SER A 83 9.13 -1.83 2.39
N ARG A 84 9.00 -0.65 1.76
CA ARG A 84 8.58 0.56 2.47
C ARG A 84 7.10 0.42 2.83
N TRP A 85 6.79 0.45 4.11
CA TRP A 85 5.40 0.48 4.59
C TRP A 85 4.85 1.91 4.43
N ALA A 86 3.72 2.04 3.74
CA ALA A 86 2.97 3.29 3.72
C ALA A 86 1.98 3.30 4.91
N PRO A 87 1.86 4.39 5.67
CA PRO A 87 0.87 4.49 6.73
C PRO A 87 -0.55 4.57 6.13
N THR A 88 -1.46 3.72 6.60
CA THR A 88 -2.87 3.76 6.22
C THR A 88 -3.51 5.06 6.70
N GLN A 89 -4.03 5.88 5.79
CA GLN A 89 -4.86 7.02 6.17
C GLN A 89 -6.17 6.53 6.80
N LEU A 90 -6.36 6.82 8.09
CA LEU A 90 -7.65 6.70 8.76
C LEU A 90 -8.38 8.04 8.65
N ALA A 91 -9.65 8.01 8.25
CA ALA A 91 -10.45 9.21 8.08
C ALA A 91 -10.84 9.81 9.44
N THR A 92 -10.43 11.04 9.71
CA THR A 92 -10.83 11.78 10.92
C THR A 92 -12.29 12.18 10.82
N LEU A 93 -13.16 11.52 11.59
CA LEU A 93 -14.55 11.93 11.77
C LEU A 93 -14.57 13.26 12.55
N LEU A 94 -15.14 14.32 11.95
CA LEU A 94 -15.35 15.58 12.66
C LEU A 94 -16.36 15.38 13.80
N VAL A 95 -16.00 15.88 14.99
CA VAL A 95 -16.95 16.12 16.09
C VAL A 95 -17.10 17.62 16.23
N ASP A 96 -18.31 18.11 15.97
CA ASP A 96 -18.70 19.51 16.13
C ASP A 96 -19.15 19.77 17.58
N THR A 97 -18.71 20.88 18.17
CA THR A 97 -19.22 21.41 19.45
C THR A 97 -19.13 22.94 19.46
N THR A 98 -20.26 23.62 19.38
CA THR A 98 -20.37 25.08 19.31
C THR A 98 -20.50 25.75 20.69
N SER A 99 -19.57 26.67 20.98
CA SER A 99 -19.75 27.97 21.68
C SER A 99 -20.70 28.14 22.89
N ALA A 100 -20.14 28.59 24.02
CA ALA A 100 -20.69 29.63 24.91
C ALA A 100 -19.60 30.13 25.90
N ALA A 101 -19.64 31.31 26.55
CA ALA A 101 -20.16 32.67 26.29
C ALA A 101 -19.82 33.57 27.52
N THR A 102 -20.07 34.89 27.45
CA THR A 102 -19.94 35.94 28.52
C THR A 102 -18.50 36.41 28.86
N GLY A 103 -18.22 37.69 29.18
CA GLY A 103 -19.00 38.95 29.17
C GLY A 103 -18.15 40.11 28.59
N ARG A 104 -18.69 41.25 28.11
CA ARG A 104 -19.26 42.42 28.84
C ARG A 104 -18.29 43.03 29.87
N GLU A 105 -18.09 44.35 29.96
CA GLU A 105 -18.55 45.58 29.24
C GLU A 105 -17.43 46.66 29.49
N VAL A 106 -17.36 47.94 29.06
CA VAL A 106 -18.29 49.04 28.72
C VAL A 106 -17.64 49.92 27.59
N ASP A 107 -18.05 51.19 27.41
CA ASP A 107 -17.77 52.06 26.25
C ASP A 107 -17.27 53.50 26.61
N ALA A 108 -17.01 54.34 25.59
CA ALA A 108 -16.65 55.79 25.58
C ALA A 108 -15.20 56.21 25.92
N GLY A 109 -14.61 57.30 25.38
CA GLY A 109 -15.01 58.32 24.38
C GLY A 109 -14.15 59.61 24.57
N GLY A 110 -13.92 60.55 23.63
CA GLY A 110 -14.23 60.72 22.20
C GLY A 110 -13.77 62.13 21.70
N THR A 111 -13.96 62.46 20.41
CA THR A 111 -13.79 63.82 19.77
C THR A 111 -12.38 64.48 19.71
N ALA A 112 -12.05 65.43 18.80
CA ALA A 112 -12.44 65.71 17.40
C ALA A 112 -11.57 66.85 16.77
N ARG A 113 -11.37 66.84 15.42
CA ARG A 113 -10.92 67.97 14.53
C ARG A 113 -9.47 68.49 14.72
N ALA A 114 -8.78 69.10 13.72
CA ALA A 114 -8.93 69.15 12.25
C ALA A 114 -7.67 69.72 11.53
N TYR A 115 -7.47 69.33 10.25
CA TYR A 115 -6.74 70.01 9.15
C TYR A 115 -5.38 70.74 9.39
N SER A 116 -4.31 70.24 8.75
CA SER A 116 -3.58 70.93 7.64
C SER A 116 -2.37 70.12 7.16
N ALA A 117 -1.89 70.33 5.93
CA ALA A 117 -0.87 69.49 5.29
C ALA A 117 0.42 70.24 4.89
N ARG A 118 1.58 69.57 4.99
CA ARG A 118 2.76 69.76 4.12
C ARG A 118 3.76 68.60 4.25
N LEU A 119 4.50 68.32 3.18
CA LEU A 119 5.55 67.30 3.15
C LEU A 119 6.86 67.83 3.77
N ALA A 120 7.50 67.02 4.62
CA ALA A 120 8.94 66.99 4.85
C ALA A 120 9.31 65.60 5.41
N ALA A 121 10.45 65.04 4.99
CA ALA A 121 10.84 63.68 5.35
C ALA A 121 12.03 63.62 6.31
N LYS A 122 11.86 62.97 7.46
CA LYS A 122 12.89 62.22 8.19
C LYS A 122 12.24 61.20 9.14
N PRO A 123 12.94 60.13 9.56
CA PRO A 123 12.32 58.98 10.22
C PRO A 123 12.05 59.22 11.71
N THR A 124 10.92 58.71 12.19
CA THR A 124 10.61 58.53 13.63
C THR A 124 10.57 57.04 13.97
N THR A 125 11.09 56.70 15.16
CA THR A 125 11.12 55.34 15.68
C THR A 125 9.83 54.99 16.41
N ASP A 126 8.84 54.46 15.70
CA ASP A 126 7.63 53.89 16.31
C ASP A 126 7.77 52.38 16.52
N GLN A 127 8.67 52.00 17.44
CA GLN A 127 8.72 50.67 18.05
C GLN A 127 7.65 50.56 19.15
N GLN A 128 6.37 50.66 18.78
CA GLN A 128 5.27 50.29 19.68
C GLN A 128 4.93 48.81 19.50
N GLY A 129 5.19 48.01 20.54
CA GLY A 129 4.52 46.73 20.76
C GLY A 129 4.72 45.65 19.69
N ALA A 130 5.88 45.58 19.04
CA ALA A 130 6.22 44.44 18.18
C ALA A 130 6.24 43.15 19.01
N ALA A 131 5.17 42.34 18.92
CA ALA A 131 5.16 40.98 19.46
C ALA A 131 6.34 40.20 18.86
N ALA A 132 7.12 39.54 19.72
CA ALA A 132 8.41 38.97 19.33
C ALA A 132 8.25 38.04 18.12
N THR A 133 8.91 38.37 17.01
CA THR A 133 8.73 37.67 15.73
C THR A 133 9.06 36.18 15.88
N PRO A 134 8.09 35.27 15.64
CA PRO A 134 8.27 33.87 15.98
C PRO A 134 9.46 33.28 15.22
N THR A 135 10.41 32.72 15.96
CA THR A 135 11.72 32.29 15.46
C THR A 135 12.01 30.89 16.00
N PRO A 136 12.48 29.92 15.18
CA PRO A 136 12.86 28.60 15.66
C PRO A 136 13.94 28.69 16.74
N ALA A 137 13.57 28.38 17.98
CA ALA A 137 14.47 28.47 19.13
C ALA A 137 14.86 27.06 19.60
N PRO A 138 16.16 26.74 19.74
CA PRO A 138 16.60 25.50 20.36
C PRO A 138 16.02 25.34 21.77
N ILE A 139 15.49 24.16 22.08
CA ILE A 139 15.06 23.79 23.43
C ILE A 139 16.09 22.82 24.01
N GLY A 140 16.74 23.22 25.11
CA GLY A 140 17.82 22.44 25.72
C GLY A 140 19.11 22.45 24.88
N THR A 141 20.01 21.52 25.18
CA THR A 141 21.27 21.34 24.44
C THR A 141 21.12 20.28 23.33
N PRO A 142 21.76 20.45 22.16
CA PRO A 142 21.73 19.43 21.11
C PRO A 142 22.32 18.09 21.58
N LEU A 143 21.56 17.02 21.43
CA LEU A 143 21.94 15.66 21.81
C LEU A 143 22.90 15.07 20.76
N LYS A 144 23.98 14.41 21.19
CA LYS A 144 24.93 13.74 20.28
C LYS A 144 24.93 12.23 20.51
N LEU A 145 24.64 11.47 19.45
CA LEU A 145 24.57 10.00 19.47
C LEU A 145 25.43 9.41 18.35
N ALA A 146 26.22 8.38 18.67
CA ALA A 146 27.03 7.68 17.68
C ALA A 146 26.14 6.87 16.72
N GLY A 147 26.46 6.92 15.43
CA GLY A 147 25.72 6.29 14.34
C GLY A 147 25.07 7.29 13.39
N THR A 148 24.23 6.75 12.52
CA THR A 148 23.19 7.47 11.77
C THR A 148 21.82 7.04 12.32
N GLY A 149 20.75 7.80 12.08
CA GLY A 149 19.47 7.51 12.71
C GLY A 149 18.28 8.33 12.25
N GLY A 150 17.27 8.40 13.11
CA GLY A 150 16.03 9.16 12.94
C GLY A 150 15.38 9.46 14.30
N ALA A 151 14.28 10.21 14.29
CA ALA A 151 13.44 10.39 15.46
C ALA A 151 11.94 10.35 15.11
N GLN A 152 11.13 10.19 16.14
CA GLN A 152 9.67 10.25 16.08
C GLN A 152 9.15 11.00 17.31
N PHE A 153 8.06 11.75 17.16
CA PHE A 153 7.25 12.23 18.28
C PHE A 153 6.23 11.16 18.69
N ASN A 154 5.71 11.25 19.92
CA ASN A 154 4.45 10.60 20.27
C ASN A 154 3.26 11.43 19.73
N SER A 155 2.05 10.88 19.82
CA SER A 155 0.82 11.46 19.24
C SER A 155 0.49 12.87 19.76
N ASP A 156 0.71 13.16 21.04
CA ASP A 156 0.52 14.51 21.62
C ASP A 156 1.72 15.46 21.43
N GLY A 157 2.84 14.96 20.89
CA GLY A 157 4.07 15.71 20.68
C GLY A 157 4.85 16.09 21.95
N THR A 158 4.45 15.63 23.15
CA THR A 158 5.11 15.94 24.43
C THR A 158 6.37 15.09 24.70
N ARG A 159 6.58 14.03 23.91
CA ARG A 159 7.75 13.14 23.97
C ARG A 159 8.29 12.86 22.58
N ALA A 160 9.56 12.52 22.52
CA ALA A 160 10.18 12.01 21.30
C ALA A 160 11.19 10.90 21.60
N LEU A 161 11.33 9.96 20.67
CA LEU A 161 12.38 8.94 20.66
C LEU A 161 13.36 9.29 19.54
N ILE A 162 14.64 9.37 19.87
CA ILE A 162 15.74 9.52 18.91
C ILE A 162 16.50 8.20 18.90
N THR A 163 16.62 7.55 17.73
CA THR A 163 17.24 6.24 17.59
C THR A 163 18.33 6.29 16.52
N THR A 164 19.57 5.95 16.90
CA THR A 164 20.71 5.79 15.98
C THR A 164 21.25 4.36 15.98
N THR A 165 21.93 3.96 14.91
CA THR A 165 22.66 2.69 14.83
C THR A 165 24.08 2.94 14.31
N ALA A 166 25.07 2.34 14.97
CA ALA A 166 26.48 2.39 14.58
C ALA A 166 27.14 1.05 14.91
N LEU A 167 28.21 0.68 14.21
CA LEU A 167 29.07 -0.43 14.62
C LEU A 167 29.62 -0.21 16.04
N ASP A 168 29.90 -1.28 16.76
CA ASP A 168 30.59 -1.26 18.04
C ASP A 168 32.10 -1.02 17.81
N PRO A 169 32.71 0.05 18.36
CA PRO A 169 34.16 0.24 18.30
C PRO A 169 34.97 -0.92 18.91
N ALA A 170 34.39 -1.68 19.85
CA ALA A 170 35.01 -2.87 20.43
C ALA A 170 34.80 -4.15 19.60
N ASN A 171 33.80 -4.18 18.72
CA ASN A 171 33.52 -5.31 17.83
C ASN A 171 32.85 -4.85 16.52
N PRO A 172 33.63 -4.45 15.50
CA PRO A 172 33.10 -3.92 14.23
C PRO A 172 32.18 -4.86 13.44
N SER A 173 32.09 -6.14 13.81
CA SER A 173 31.12 -7.10 13.25
C SER A 173 29.71 -6.98 13.85
N VAL A 174 29.53 -6.16 14.88
CA VAL A 174 28.27 -6.00 15.63
C VAL A 174 27.82 -4.54 15.59
N SER A 175 26.57 -4.31 15.20
CA SER A 175 25.91 -3.00 15.36
C SER A 175 25.44 -2.80 16.81
N ILE A 176 25.37 -1.55 17.24
CA ILE A 176 24.66 -1.13 18.45
C ILE A 176 23.59 -0.12 18.04
N ASN A 177 22.34 -0.48 18.32
CA ASN A 177 21.21 0.45 18.33
C ASN A 177 21.23 1.26 19.64
N ARG A 178 21.12 2.58 19.54
CA ARG A 178 21.11 3.52 20.66
C ARG A 178 19.83 4.33 20.60
N THR A 179 19.04 4.35 21.67
CA THR A 179 17.79 5.13 21.73
C THR A 179 17.74 6.02 22.96
N VAL A 180 17.28 7.25 22.79
CA VAL A 180 17.04 8.24 23.85
C VAL A 180 15.60 8.74 23.79
N LEU A 181 14.96 8.81 24.95
CA LEU A 181 13.68 9.50 25.14
C LEU A 181 13.94 10.97 25.54
N VAL A 182 13.21 11.90 24.94
CA VAL A 182 13.34 13.35 25.19
C VAL A 182 12.00 13.95 25.61
N ASN A 183 12.03 14.84 26.61
CA ASN A 183 10.93 15.74 26.95
C ASN A 183 10.92 16.94 26.00
N THR A 184 9.86 17.11 25.21
CA THR A 184 9.82 18.11 24.12
C THR A 184 9.47 19.53 24.60
N ALA A 185 9.15 19.71 25.88
CA ALA A 185 8.97 21.03 26.49
C ALA A 185 10.31 21.63 26.96
N THR A 186 11.26 20.79 27.40
CA THR A 186 12.53 21.20 28.03
C THR A 186 13.80 20.79 27.26
N GLY A 187 13.70 19.86 26.30
CA GLY A 187 14.87 19.30 25.60
C GLY A 187 15.71 18.35 26.44
N ALA A 188 15.33 18.10 27.69
CA ALA A 188 16.02 17.15 28.55
C ALA A 188 15.79 15.71 28.06
N GLN A 189 16.87 14.94 27.99
CA GLN A 189 16.79 13.49 27.98
C GLN A 189 16.09 13.01 29.26
N LEU A 190 15.15 12.07 29.11
CA LEU A 190 14.53 11.34 30.21
C LEU A 190 15.19 9.97 30.33
N GLY A 191 15.60 9.60 31.54
CA GLY A 191 16.30 8.34 31.80
C GLY A 191 17.67 8.22 31.15
N VAL A 192 18.07 6.98 30.84
CA VAL A 192 19.39 6.64 30.26
C VAL A 192 19.27 6.29 28.78
N THR A 193 20.37 6.45 28.04
CA THR A 193 20.45 5.97 26.64
C THR A 193 20.38 4.45 26.61
N VAL A 194 19.27 3.91 26.10
CA VAL A 194 19.09 2.48 25.86
C VAL A 194 20.09 2.05 24.78
N LYS A 195 20.81 0.95 25.01
CA LYS A 195 21.75 0.36 24.06
C LYS A 195 21.40 -1.12 23.87
N LEU A 196 21.05 -1.51 22.65
CA LEU A 196 20.86 -2.91 22.27
C LEU A 196 21.89 -3.30 21.22
N ALA A 197 22.51 -4.48 21.37
CA ALA A 197 23.31 -5.07 20.31
C ALA A 197 22.40 -5.52 19.17
N GLY A 198 22.81 -5.23 17.94
CA GLY A 198 22.06 -5.48 16.72
C GLY A 198 21.63 -4.23 15.96
N THR A 199 20.88 -4.47 14.89
CA THR A 199 20.10 -3.46 14.16
C THR A 199 18.66 -3.46 14.69
N GLY A 200 18.05 -2.29 14.80
CA GLY A 200 16.75 -2.17 15.46
C GLY A 200 16.06 -0.82 15.26
N PHE A 201 14.88 -0.70 15.84
CA PHE A 201 14.05 0.50 15.81
C PHE A 201 13.41 0.75 17.19
N SER A 202 12.79 1.92 17.34
CA SER A 202 11.94 2.26 18.48
C SER A 202 10.53 2.62 18.00
N GLN A 203 9.55 2.52 18.89
CA GLN A 203 8.17 2.95 18.64
C GLN A 203 7.49 3.39 19.96
N PHE A 204 6.57 4.34 19.89
CA PHE A 204 5.61 4.59 20.97
C PHE A 204 4.42 3.61 20.87
N ASN A 205 3.72 3.38 21.99
CA ASN A 205 2.34 2.87 21.92
C ASN A 205 1.38 3.98 21.47
N LEU A 206 0.16 3.62 21.07
CA LEU A 206 -0.83 4.57 20.52
C LEU A 206 -1.13 5.77 21.45
N ALA A 207 -1.18 5.51 22.76
CA ALA A 207 -1.39 6.51 23.80
C ALA A 207 -0.14 7.35 24.17
N GLY A 208 1.03 7.06 23.59
CA GLY A 208 2.30 7.75 23.89
C GLY A 208 2.86 7.51 25.30
N THR A 209 2.21 6.67 26.12
CA THR A 209 2.57 6.38 27.53
C THR A 209 3.71 5.38 27.69
N ARG A 210 4.03 4.63 26.63
CA ARG A 210 5.09 3.61 26.60
C ARG A 210 5.91 3.71 25.33
N ALA A 211 7.20 3.41 25.45
CA ALA A 211 8.13 3.33 24.32
C ALA A 211 8.82 1.96 24.31
N LEU A 212 8.78 1.28 23.17
CA LEU A 212 9.41 -0.01 22.92
C LEU A 212 10.63 0.20 22.03
N ILE A 213 11.77 -0.35 22.43
CA ILE A 213 13.00 -0.42 21.63
C ILE A 213 13.27 -1.89 21.34
N SER A 214 13.44 -2.26 20.07
CA SER A 214 13.71 -3.64 19.67
C SER A 214 14.82 -3.72 18.63
N ALA A 215 15.73 -4.67 18.82
CA ALA A 215 16.85 -4.93 17.91
C ALA A 215 17.14 -6.43 17.86
N TYR A 216 17.76 -6.90 16.77
CA TYR A 216 18.27 -8.26 16.68
C TYR A 216 19.73 -8.28 16.23
N THR A 217 20.49 -9.21 16.80
CA THR A 217 21.94 -9.42 16.56
C THR A 217 22.19 -10.89 16.21
N SER A 218 23.37 -11.23 15.70
CA SER A 218 23.86 -12.62 15.74
C SER A 218 23.91 -13.09 17.20
N ASP A 219 23.52 -14.35 17.46
CA ASP A 219 23.57 -14.93 18.80
C ASP A 219 25.00 -15.43 19.11
N PRO A 220 25.69 -14.86 20.12
CA PRO A 220 27.04 -15.32 20.49
C PRO A 220 27.06 -16.74 21.06
N ALA A 221 25.94 -17.22 21.63
CA ALA A 221 25.84 -18.58 22.17
C ALA A 221 25.53 -19.63 21.10
N ASN A 222 24.97 -19.22 19.96
CA ASN A 222 24.59 -20.11 18.86
C ASN A 222 25.05 -19.54 17.50
N PRO A 223 26.33 -19.67 17.13
CA PRO A 223 26.88 -19.10 15.90
C PRO A 223 26.09 -19.51 14.65
N GLY A 224 25.56 -18.51 13.93
CA GLY A 224 24.68 -18.71 12.76
C GLY A 224 23.19 -18.55 13.04
N ASN A 225 22.78 -18.48 14.31
CA ASN A 225 21.45 -18.00 14.72
C ASN A 225 21.48 -16.51 15.09
N TYR A 226 20.29 -15.96 15.32
CA TYR A 226 20.07 -14.59 15.77
C TYR A 226 19.48 -14.56 17.18
N LEU A 227 19.58 -13.41 17.85
CA LEU A 227 18.98 -13.12 19.15
C LEU A 227 18.18 -11.81 19.05
N THR A 228 16.87 -11.91 19.22
CA THR A 228 15.96 -10.76 19.27
C THR A 228 15.94 -10.20 20.69
N GLN A 229 16.02 -8.88 20.83
CA GLN A 229 16.06 -8.16 22.10
C GLN A 229 14.99 -7.07 22.13
N ALA A 230 14.37 -6.86 23.29
CA ALA A 230 13.37 -5.82 23.52
C ALA A 230 13.56 -5.15 24.89
N VAL A 231 13.37 -3.84 24.93
CA VAL A 231 13.35 -3.00 26.14
C VAL A 231 12.13 -2.09 26.09
N LEU A 232 11.41 -2.00 27.21
CA LEU A 232 10.26 -1.13 27.38
C LEU A 232 10.60 0.03 28.32
N ILE A 233 10.16 1.23 27.99
CA ILE A 233 10.41 2.47 28.73
C ILE A 233 9.07 3.12 29.10
N ASP A 234 8.95 3.56 30.36
CA ASP A 234 7.89 4.48 30.80
C ASP A 234 8.18 5.89 30.25
N THR A 235 7.25 6.48 29.50
CA THR A 235 7.55 7.75 28.81
C THR A 235 7.40 8.98 29.70
N ALA A 236 6.75 8.86 30.86
CA ALA A 236 6.67 9.96 31.83
C ALA A 236 8.03 10.23 32.48
N THR A 237 8.74 9.16 32.86
CA THR A 237 9.99 9.18 33.64
C THR A 237 11.26 8.89 32.83
N GLY A 238 11.15 8.14 31.73
CA GLY A 238 12.29 7.55 31.03
C GLY A 238 12.89 6.32 31.73
N ALA A 239 12.25 5.80 32.78
CA ALA A 239 12.70 4.60 33.46
C ALA A 239 12.48 3.36 32.57
N GLN A 240 13.42 2.41 32.60
CA GLN A 240 13.21 1.10 32.02
C GLN A 240 12.21 0.31 32.86
N LEU A 241 11.21 -0.25 32.18
CA LEU A 241 10.22 -1.17 32.74
C LEU A 241 10.72 -2.60 32.54
N GLY A 242 10.86 -3.33 33.64
CA GLY A 242 11.32 -4.72 33.64
C GLY A 242 12.76 -4.95 33.18
N ALA A 243 13.12 -6.22 33.00
CA ALA A 243 14.40 -6.62 32.43
C ALA A 243 14.31 -6.65 30.89
N SER A 244 15.45 -6.49 30.20
CA SER A 244 15.51 -6.62 28.73
C SER A 244 15.12 -8.04 28.30
N VAL A 245 14.01 -8.18 27.58
CA VAL A 245 13.51 -9.47 27.09
C VAL A 245 14.35 -9.94 25.92
N LYS A 246 14.75 -11.22 25.94
CA LYS A 246 15.62 -11.83 24.92
C LYS A 246 15.00 -13.12 24.41
N VAL A 247 14.89 -13.27 23.09
CA VAL A 247 14.26 -14.42 22.43
C VAL A 247 15.17 -14.95 21.33
N ALA A 248 15.50 -16.24 21.39
CA ALA A 248 16.34 -16.90 20.40
C ALA A 248 15.63 -16.98 19.03
N GLY A 249 16.29 -16.44 18.01
CA GLY A 249 15.78 -16.17 16.66
C GLY A 249 15.85 -14.69 16.30
N GLY A 250 15.54 -14.35 15.05
CA GLY A 250 15.59 -12.98 14.53
C GLY A 250 14.26 -12.50 13.95
N THR A 251 13.46 -11.77 14.74
CA THR A 251 12.44 -10.84 14.20
C THR A 251 12.47 -9.53 15.00
N TYR A 252 11.33 -8.89 15.25
CA TYR A 252 11.20 -7.66 16.02
C TYR A 252 10.05 -7.75 17.02
N ALA A 253 10.06 -6.88 18.04
CA ALA A 253 8.94 -6.73 18.95
C ALA A 253 7.94 -5.66 18.49
N GLN A 254 6.66 -5.87 18.80
CA GLN A 254 5.56 -4.93 18.50
C GLN A 254 4.57 -4.81 19.65
N PHE A 255 3.95 -3.63 19.80
CA PHE A 255 2.78 -3.47 20.66
C PHE A 255 1.56 -4.21 20.09
N ASP A 256 0.58 -4.52 20.95
CA ASP A 256 -0.79 -4.80 20.51
C ASP A 256 -1.51 -3.52 20.06
N PRO A 257 -2.64 -3.60 19.34
CA PRO A 257 -3.40 -2.43 18.91
C PRO A 257 -3.81 -1.45 20.03
N GLY A 258 -4.02 -1.93 21.26
CA GLY A 258 -4.34 -1.11 22.43
C GLY A 258 -3.12 -0.54 23.16
N GLY A 259 -1.90 -1.01 22.88
CA GLY A 259 -0.68 -0.53 23.52
C GLY A 259 -0.47 -0.99 24.97
N ASN A 260 -1.16 -2.06 25.39
CA ASN A 260 -1.17 -2.64 26.74
C ASN A 260 -0.27 -3.89 26.88
N ARG A 261 0.18 -4.44 25.74
CA ARG A 261 1.01 -5.64 25.63
C ARG A 261 2.08 -5.43 24.57
N VAL A 262 3.20 -6.13 24.71
CA VAL A 262 4.22 -6.26 23.68
C VAL A 262 4.41 -7.74 23.35
N LEU A 263 4.37 -8.06 22.06
CA LEU A 263 4.83 -9.33 21.51
C LEU A 263 6.32 -9.21 21.21
N VAL A 264 7.12 -10.14 21.72
CA VAL A 264 8.48 -10.43 21.21
C VAL A 264 8.44 -11.82 20.58
N SER A 265 8.26 -11.89 19.26
CA SER A 265 8.35 -13.13 18.50
C SER A 265 9.76 -13.34 17.95
N ALA A 266 10.12 -14.60 17.68
CA ALA A 266 11.26 -14.95 16.85
C ALA A 266 11.16 -16.40 16.37
N TYR A 267 11.89 -16.78 15.31
CA TYR A 267 12.19 -18.18 15.02
C TYR A 267 13.69 -18.36 14.78
N ALA A 268 14.20 -19.54 15.14
CA ALA A 268 15.60 -19.95 15.02
C ALA A 268 15.65 -21.42 14.58
N SER A 269 16.80 -21.91 14.12
CA SER A 269 16.99 -23.36 14.03
C SER A 269 16.91 -23.99 15.43
N ASP A 270 16.55 -25.28 15.51
CA ASP A 270 16.59 -26.02 16.78
C ASP A 270 17.99 -26.59 17.02
N PRO A 271 18.71 -26.20 18.09
CA PRO A 271 20.00 -26.81 18.43
C PRO A 271 19.88 -28.30 18.79
N ALA A 272 18.70 -28.77 19.21
CA ALA A 272 18.44 -30.19 19.51
C ALA A 272 18.13 -31.02 18.24
N HIS A 273 17.66 -30.38 17.16
CA HIS A 273 17.21 -31.05 15.94
C HIS A 273 17.72 -30.29 14.69
N PRO A 274 19.00 -30.48 14.29
CA PRO A 274 19.59 -29.78 13.16
C PRO A 274 18.77 -29.96 11.87
N GLY A 275 18.40 -28.83 11.25
CA GLY A 275 17.53 -28.78 10.06
C GLY A 275 16.09 -28.37 10.38
N HIS A 276 15.63 -28.57 11.62
CA HIS A 276 14.34 -28.09 12.10
C HIS A 276 14.42 -26.67 12.66
N TYR A 277 13.26 -26.05 12.85
CA TYR A 277 13.12 -24.71 13.42
C TYR A 277 12.21 -24.73 14.65
N VAL A 278 12.35 -23.73 15.53
CA VAL A 278 11.38 -23.46 16.59
C VAL A 278 11.00 -21.99 16.56
N THR A 279 9.70 -21.75 16.41
CA THR A 279 9.09 -20.42 16.55
C THR A 279 8.73 -20.19 18.03
N ARG A 280 9.04 -19.01 18.53
CA ARG A 280 8.90 -18.59 19.93
C ARG A 280 8.10 -17.29 19.99
N ALA A 281 7.24 -17.17 20.99
CA ALA A 281 6.56 -15.91 21.31
C ALA A 281 6.63 -15.65 22.82
N VAL A 282 6.98 -14.41 23.18
CA VAL A 282 6.92 -13.89 24.55
C VAL A 282 5.94 -12.72 24.56
N LEU A 283 4.98 -12.75 25.48
CA LEU A 283 4.14 -11.60 25.78
C LEU A 283 4.74 -10.85 26.98
N VAL A 284 4.66 -9.51 26.94
CA VAL A 284 5.16 -8.61 27.98
C VAL A 284 4.05 -7.63 28.33
N ASP A 285 3.84 -7.39 29.62
CA ASP A 285 2.89 -6.40 30.12
C ASP A 285 3.45 -4.99 29.90
N ALA A 286 2.70 -4.12 29.21
CA ALA A 286 3.21 -2.79 28.87
C ALA A 286 3.21 -1.82 30.07
N ALA A 287 2.49 -2.11 31.17
CA ALA A 287 2.52 -1.24 32.35
C ALA A 287 3.82 -1.41 33.16
N THR A 288 4.31 -2.65 33.27
CA THR A 288 5.38 -3.10 34.19
C THR A 288 6.66 -3.57 33.49
N GLY A 289 6.60 -3.98 32.22
CA GLY A 289 7.70 -4.64 31.52
C GLY A 289 7.95 -6.09 31.95
N ALA A 290 7.06 -6.67 32.78
CA ALA A 290 7.16 -8.07 33.18
C ALA A 290 6.69 -9.01 32.05
N GLN A 291 7.29 -10.19 31.94
CA GLN A 291 6.79 -11.24 31.05
C GLN A 291 5.41 -11.73 31.53
N VAL A 292 4.48 -11.87 30.60
CA VAL A 292 3.12 -12.37 30.81
C VAL A 292 3.07 -13.83 30.36
N GLY A 293 2.82 -14.74 31.30
CA GLY A 293 2.79 -16.18 31.05
C GLY A 293 4.17 -16.80 30.74
N ALA A 294 4.16 -17.99 30.15
CA ALA A 294 5.36 -18.69 29.71
C ALA A 294 5.72 -18.34 28.26
N THR A 295 6.99 -18.52 27.86
CA THR A 295 7.38 -18.44 26.46
C THR A 295 6.69 -19.54 25.65
N ALA A 296 5.75 -19.16 24.80
CA ALA A 296 5.10 -20.07 23.87
C ALA A 296 6.10 -20.54 22.81
N LYS A 297 6.04 -21.83 22.44
CA LYS A 297 6.95 -22.47 21.49
C LYS A 297 6.16 -23.39 20.56
N LEU A 298 6.41 -23.31 19.24
CA LEU A 298 5.94 -24.28 18.26
C LEU A 298 7.14 -24.82 17.46
N PRO A 299 7.25 -26.16 17.26
CA PRO A 299 8.14 -26.73 16.26
C PRO A 299 7.71 -26.31 14.85
N GLY A 300 8.69 -25.86 14.06
CA GLY A 300 8.52 -25.26 12.74
C GLY A 300 8.95 -23.80 12.66
N ALA A 301 9.08 -23.32 11.42
CA ALA A 301 9.24 -21.90 11.10
C ALA A 301 7.87 -21.22 10.98
N GLY A 302 7.77 -19.96 11.40
CA GLY A 302 6.47 -19.32 11.60
C GLY A 302 6.56 -17.92 12.20
N PHE A 303 5.41 -17.39 12.59
CA PHE A 303 5.25 -16.06 13.17
C PHE A 303 4.08 -16.03 14.17
N ALA A 304 3.91 -14.89 14.86
CA ALA A 304 2.75 -14.63 15.69
C ALA A 304 2.13 -13.26 15.36
N GLN A 305 0.81 -13.15 15.52
CA GLN A 305 0.00 -11.98 15.17
C GLN A 305 -1.01 -11.70 16.29
N PHE A 306 -1.24 -10.43 16.64
CA PHE A 306 -2.36 -10.03 17.50
C PHE A 306 -3.69 -10.03 16.73
N ALA A 307 -4.78 -10.30 17.44
CA ALA A 307 -6.12 -9.96 16.97
C ALA A 307 -6.29 -8.43 16.91
N GLY A 308 -7.25 -7.95 16.12
CA GLY A 308 -7.48 -6.51 15.92
C GLY A 308 -7.91 -5.74 17.18
N ASP A 309 -8.32 -6.44 18.24
CA ASP A 309 -8.67 -5.91 19.55
C ASP A 309 -7.54 -6.02 20.60
N GLY A 310 -6.42 -6.65 20.26
CA GLY A 310 -5.31 -6.93 21.17
C GLY A 310 -5.57 -8.00 22.25
N THR A 311 -6.77 -8.59 22.34
CA THR A 311 -7.12 -9.53 23.43
C THR A 311 -6.57 -10.94 23.21
N ARG A 312 -6.16 -11.27 21.98
CA ARG A 312 -5.67 -12.58 21.57
C ARG A 312 -4.41 -12.48 20.72
N LEU A 313 -3.54 -13.47 20.85
CA LEU A 313 -2.34 -13.67 20.05
C LEU A 313 -2.42 -15.05 19.38
N LEU A 314 -2.33 -15.10 18.05
CA LEU A 314 -2.27 -16.32 17.27
C LEU A 314 -0.81 -16.58 16.90
N LEU A 315 -0.29 -17.75 17.27
CA LEU A 315 1.05 -18.23 16.92
C LEU A 315 0.90 -19.45 16.02
N SER A 316 1.49 -19.39 14.82
CA SER A 316 1.46 -20.50 13.86
C SER A 316 2.81 -20.73 13.20
N ALA A 317 3.15 -22.00 13.03
CA ALA A 317 4.39 -22.45 12.42
C ALA A 317 4.16 -23.76 11.65
N TYR A 318 4.98 -24.03 10.64
CA TYR A 318 5.01 -25.33 9.96
C TYR A 318 6.43 -25.89 9.97
N ASP A 319 6.53 -27.22 10.07
CA ASP A 319 7.79 -27.94 10.07
C ASP A 319 7.77 -29.06 9.04
N PHE A 320 8.94 -29.49 8.57
CA PHE A 320 9.08 -30.67 7.71
C PHE A 320 9.44 -31.88 8.56
N ASP A 321 8.63 -32.93 8.50
CA ASP A 321 8.95 -34.22 9.11
C ASP A 321 9.66 -35.11 8.07
N ALA A 322 10.90 -35.47 8.37
CA ALA A 322 11.73 -36.29 7.48
C ALA A 322 11.40 -37.78 7.53
N ALA A 323 10.64 -38.26 8.53
CA ALA A 323 10.17 -39.65 8.57
C ALA A 323 8.97 -39.85 7.63
N ASP A 324 8.01 -38.92 7.66
CA ASP A 324 6.81 -38.94 6.83
C ASP A 324 7.01 -38.27 5.45
N PHE A 325 8.19 -37.69 5.18
CA PHE A 325 8.47 -36.78 4.05
C PHE A 325 7.40 -35.67 3.89
N GLY A 326 6.84 -35.22 5.01
CA GLY A 326 5.59 -34.48 5.06
C GLY A 326 5.66 -33.26 5.97
N TYR A 327 5.06 -32.16 5.54
CA TYR A 327 4.93 -30.98 6.41
C TYR A 327 3.83 -31.17 7.45
N THR A 328 4.00 -30.57 8.63
CA THR A 328 2.94 -30.39 9.63
C THR A 328 2.83 -28.92 10.02
N THR A 329 1.65 -28.33 9.78
CA THR A 329 1.27 -27.01 10.27
C THR A 329 0.72 -27.12 11.69
N ARG A 330 1.17 -26.24 12.57
CA ARG A 330 0.79 -26.14 13.98
C ARG A 330 0.29 -24.74 14.26
N ALA A 331 -0.81 -24.60 14.99
CA ALA A 331 -1.34 -23.31 15.42
C ALA A 331 -1.83 -23.36 16.87
N VAL A 332 -1.60 -22.28 17.59
CA VAL A 332 -2.02 -22.10 18.98
C VAL A 332 -2.52 -20.69 19.20
N LEU A 333 -3.58 -20.54 19.99
CA LEU A 333 -4.07 -19.26 20.44
C LEU A 333 -3.62 -19.01 21.88
N LEU A 334 -3.29 -17.76 22.18
CA LEU A 334 -2.81 -17.31 23.47
C LEU A 334 -3.71 -16.15 23.94
N ASP A 335 -4.18 -16.20 25.19
CA ASP A 335 -4.83 -15.09 25.85
C ASP A 335 -3.77 -14.03 26.20
N THR A 336 -3.96 -12.77 25.79
CA THR A 336 -2.91 -11.76 25.98
C THR A 336 -2.87 -11.19 27.40
N SER A 337 -3.94 -11.36 28.20
CA SER A 337 -3.97 -10.88 29.58
C SER A 337 -3.12 -11.76 30.51
N THR A 338 -3.16 -13.08 30.31
CA THR A 338 -2.50 -14.13 31.11
C THR A 338 -1.26 -14.72 30.46
N GLY A 339 -1.15 -14.68 29.12
CA GLY A 339 -0.12 -15.39 28.35
C GLY A 339 -0.35 -16.91 28.31
N GLY A 340 -1.51 -17.38 28.77
CA GLY A 340 -1.88 -18.78 28.76
C GLY A 340 -2.31 -19.25 27.36
N GLN A 341 -1.96 -20.50 27.02
CA GLN A 341 -2.51 -21.16 25.85
C GLN A 341 -4.01 -21.40 26.03
N LEU A 342 -4.79 -20.97 25.04
CA LEU A 342 -6.21 -21.27 24.90
C LEU A 342 -6.37 -22.51 24.01
N GLY A 343 -7.14 -23.49 24.48
CA GLY A 343 -7.44 -24.71 23.75
C GLY A 343 -6.24 -25.63 23.50
N ALA A 344 -6.46 -26.68 22.70
CA ALA A 344 -5.41 -27.58 22.25
C ALA A 344 -4.67 -27.01 21.03
N THR A 345 -3.38 -27.32 20.89
CA THR A 345 -2.61 -26.95 19.70
C THR A 345 -3.18 -27.67 18.47
N VAL A 346 -3.73 -26.91 17.52
CA VAL A 346 -4.19 -27.45 16.24
C VAL A 346 -3.00 -28.00 15.47
N LYS A 347 -3.12 -29.22 14.95
CA LYS A 347 -2.13 -29.87 14.08
C LYS A 347 -2.81 -30.29 12.79
N LEU A 348 -2.31 -29.81 11.64
CA LEU A 348 -2.78 -30.18 10.31
C LEU A 348 -1.60 -30.66 9.47
N ALA A 349 -1.73 -31.86 8.87
CA ALA A 349 -0.77 -32.32 7.89
C ALA A 349 -0.80 -31.42 6.63
N GLY A 350 0.37 -31.18 6.05
CA GLY A 350 0.60 -30.16 5.02
C GLY A 350 1.30 -28.90 5.55
N ALA A 351 1.85 -28.12 4.63
CA ALA A 351 2.43 -26.80 4.88
C ALA A 351 1.35 -25.72 4.74
N GLY A 352 1.41 -24.68 5.56
CA GLY A 352 0.37 -23.66 5.58
C GLY A 352 0.53 -22.71 6.75
N ASN A 353 -0.57 -22.06 7.10
CA ASN A 353 -0.56 -20.86 7.91
C ASN A 353 -1.89 -20.65 8.66
N ALA A 354 -1.86 -19.80 9.69
CA ALA A 354 -3.05 -19.30 10.36
C ALA A 354 -3.15 -17.77 10.28
N GLY A 355 -4.36 -17.24 10.47
CA GLY A 355 -4.63 -15.82 10.56
C GLY A 355 -6.00 -15.54 11.19
N PHE A 356 -6.18 -14.34 11.73
CA PHE A 356 -7.51 -13.86 12.08
C PHE A 356 -8.30 -13.48 10.82
N ALA A 357 -9.62 -13.55 10.90
CA ALA A 357 -10.46 -12.85 9.93
C ALA A 357 -10.39 -11.32 10.15
N THR A 358 -10.77 -10.52 9.14
CA THR A 358 -10.64 -9.06 9.21
C THR A 358 -11.46 -8.44 10.35
N GLY A 359 -10.92 -7.39 10.96
CA GLY A 359 -11.53 -6.68 12.10
C GLY A 359 -11.35 -7.40 13.45
N THR A 360 -12.25 -7.11 14.40
CA THR A 360 -12.28 -7.69 15.76
C THR A 360 -12.96 -9.06 15.79
N SER A 361 -12.58 -9.94 14.85
CA SER A 361 -13.24 -11.22 14.65
C SER A 361 -13.14 -12.14 15.88
N PRO A 362 -14.26 -12.75 16.34
CA PRO A 362 -14.24 -13.80 17.37
C PRO A 362 -13.71 -15.15 16.83
N ARG A 363 -13.13 -15.15 15.62
CA ARG A 363 -12.78 -16.34 14.82
C ARG A 363 -11.43 -16.17 14.12
N ALA A 364 -10.60 -17.19 14.23
CA ALA A 364 -9.36 -17.34 13.46
C ALA A 364 -9.45 -18.57 12.54
N THR A 365 -8.62 -18.63 11.51
CA THR A 365 -8.62 -19.70 10.50
C THR A 365 -7.22 -20.26 10.32
N VAL A 366 -7.10 -21.59 10.33
CA VAL A 366 -5.87 -22.35 10.08
C VAL A 366 -6.03 -23.13 8.78
N THR A 367 -5.04 -23.09 7.91
CA THR A 367 -5.02 -23.85 6.65
C THR A 367 -3.71 -24.60 6.45
N ALA A 368 -3.77 -25.78 5.84
CA ALA A 368 -2.58 -26.57 5.48
C ALA A 368 -2.79 -27.35 4.19
N THR A 369 -1.86 -27.24 3.24
CA THR A 369 -1.85 -27.96 1.96
C THR A 369 -0.81 -29.07 1.99
N GLY A 370 -1.21 -30.29 1.63
CA GLY A 370 -0.30 -31.43 1.49
C GLY A 370 -0.99 -32.60 0.81
N ALA A 371 -0.29 -33.72 0.64
CA ALA A 371 -0.90 -34.95 0.12
C ALA A 371 -2.06 -35.43 1.01
N ASP A 372 -3.06 -36.06 0.38
CA ASP A 372 -3.99 -36.95 1.03
C ASP A 372 -3.31 -38.32 1.24
N PRO A 373 -3.38 -38.92 2.44
CA PRO A 373 -2.64 -40.14 2.76
C PRO A 373 -3.19 -41.42 2.11
N VAL A 374 -4.36 -41.37 1.46
CA VAL A 374 -4.98 -42.53 0.79
C VAL A 374 -4.75 -42.45 -0.72
N THR A 375 -4.86 -41.26 -1.30
CA THR A 375 -4.80 -41.05 -2.76
C THR A 375 -3.49 -40.45 -3.26
N GLY A 376 -2.64 -39.92 -2.38
CA GLY A 376 -1.45 -39.14 -2.74
C GLY A 376 -1.75 -37.78 -3.39
N THR A 377 -3.02 -37.48 -3.69
CA THR A 377 -3.40 -36.23 -4.38
C THR A 377 -3.35 -35.03 -3.43
N PRO A 378 -3.03 -33.81 -3.91
CA PRO A 378 -3.00 -32.64 -3.05
C PRO A 378 -4.38 -32.31 -2.47
N ILE A 379 -4.45 -32.07 -1.16
CA ILE A 379 -5.62 -31.55 -0.46
C ILE A 379 -5.27 -30.38 0.45
N THR A 380 -6.21 -29.48 0.61
CA THR A 380 -6.17 -28.38 1.59
C THR A 380 -7.05 -28.74 2.76
N ARG A 381 -6.49 -28.68 3.97
CA ARG A 381 -7.20 -28.86 5.25
C ARG A 381 -7.48 -27.47 5.83
N VAL A 382 -8.69 -27.25 6.33
CA VAL A 382 -9.16 -25.98 6.90
C VAL A 382 -9.76 -26.22 8.29
N VAL A 383 -9.43 -25.36 9.24
CA VAL A 383 -10.01 -25.33 10.60
C VAL A 383 -10.37 -23.88 10.94
N VAL A 384 -11.54 -23.68 11.55
CA VAL A 384 -11.90 -22.43 12.23
C VAL A 384 -11.64 -22.61 13.73
N LEU A 385 -11.12 -21.57 14.38
CA LEU A 385 -10.89 -21.50 15.82
C LEU A 385 -11.78 -20.45 16.46
N ASP A 386 -12.36 -20.79 17.60
CA ASP A 386 -13.01 -19.85 18.52
C ASP A 386 -11.94 -19.04 19.24
N THR A 387 -11.97 -17.71 19.12
CA THR A 387 -10.91 -16.90 19.74
C THR A 387 -11.12 -16.67 21.23
N GLY A 388 -12.33 -16.87 21.77
CA GLY A 388 -12.57 -16.81 23.21
C GLY A 388 -11.88 -17.93 23.98
N THR A 389 -11.97 -19.15 23.45
CA THR A 389 -11.60 -20.42 24.10
C THR A 389 -10.40 -21.15 23.48
N GLY A 390 -10.00 -20.79 22.25
CA GLY A 390 -9.00 -21.52 21.47
C GLY A 390 -9.48 -22.88 20.94
N ALA A 391 -10.75 -23.24 21.12
CA ALA A 391 -11.31 -24.49 20.64
C ALA A 391 -11.47 -24.48 19.11
N GLN A 392 -11.24 -25.62 18.47
CA GLN A 392 -11.63 -25.83 17.07
C GLN A 392 -13.16 -25.82 16.95
N VAL A 393 -13.67 -25.02 16.02
CA VAL A 393 -15.08 -24.94 15.66
C VAL A 393 -15.33 -25.90 14.50
N GLY A 394 -16.26 -26.84 14.68
CA GLY A 394 -16.64 -27.81 13.65
C GLY A 394 -15.55 -28.85 13.31
N ALA A 395 -15.83 -29.67 12.30
CA ALA A 395 -14.88 -30.66 11.81
C ALA A 395 -13.83 -30.04 10.87
N THR A 396 -12.64 -30.64 10.80
CA THR A 396 -11.59 -30.22 9.86
C THR A 396 -12.03 -30.47 8.43
N LEU A 397 -12.37 -29.39 7.71
CA LEU A 397 -12.79 -29.47 6.32
C LEU A 397 -11.63 -29.88 5.42
N LYS A 398 -11.84 -30.88 4.57
CA LYS A 398 -10.89 -31.35 3.56
C LYS A 398 -11.36 -30.93 2.17
N LEU A 399 -10.56 -30.15 1.45
CA LEU A 399 -10.86 -29.67 0.10
C LEU A 399 -9.84 -30.25 -0.89
N THR A 400 -10.32 -30.85 -1.99
CA THR A 400 -9.44 -31.37 -3.04
C THR A 400 -8.68 -30.25 -3.74
N GLY A 401 -7.37 -30.41 -3.90
CA GLY A 401 -6.48 -29.45 -4.53
C GLY A 401 -5.61 -28.65 -3.57
N ASN A 402 -4.61 -27.98 -4.15
CA ASN A 402 -3.74 -27.03 -3.45
C ASN A 402 -4.49 -25.72 -3.15
N LEU A 403 -4.18 -25.06 -2.04
CA LEU A 403 -4.73 -23.75 -1.71
C LEU A 403 -4.41 -22.72 -2.81
N ILE A 404 -5.40 -21.88 -3.11
CA ILE A 404 -5.26 -20.69 -3.97
C ILE A 404 -5.24 -19.44 -3.09
N THR A 405 -6.26 -19.27 -2.24
CA THR A 405 -6.48 -18.06 -1.44
C THR A 405 -7.47 -18.35 -0.30
N VAL A 406 -7.34 -17.58 0.78
CA VAL A 406 -8.28 -17.51 1.91
C VAL A 406 -8.70 -16.04 2.04
N SER A 407 -9.97 -15.79 2.28
CA SER A 407 -10.50 -14.44 2.51
C SER A 407 -11.63 -14.51 3.52
N SER A 408 -11.52 -13.79 4.64
CA SER A 408 -12.38 -14.01 5.81
C SER A 408 -12.77 -12.72 6.53
N ASN A 409 -14.02 -12.68 6.99
CA ASN A 409 -14.59 -11.71 7.91
C ASN A 409 -15.12 -12.44 9.16
N SER A 410 -15.64 -11.69 10.15
CA SER A 410 -16.13 -12.24 11.43
C SER A 410 -17.15 -13.38 11.31
N ALA A 411 -17.96 -13.41 10.25
CA ALA A 411 -19.04 -14.38 10.06
C ALA A 411 -18.74 -15.47 9.00
N ARG A 412 -17.83 -15.21 8.05
CA ARG A 412 -17.62 -16.03 6.85
C ARG A 412 -16.15 -16.13 6.47
N THR A 413 -15.72 -17.33 6.06
CA THR A 413 -14.40 -17.57 5.46
C THR A 413 -14.57 -18.23 4.11
N LEU A 414 -14.13 -17.57 3.04
CA LEU A 414 -13.99 -18.19 1.73
C LEU A 414 -12.60 -18.82 1.59
N VAL A 415 -12.57 -20.06 1.12
CA VAL A 415 -11.36 -20.79 0.73
C VAL A 415 -11.51 -21.26 -0.70
N ALA A 416 -10.49 -21.05 -1.52
CA ALA A 416 -10.43 -21.58 -2.88
C ALA A 416 -9.23 -22.52 -3.07
N THR A 417 -9.42 -23.63 -3.79
CA THR A 417 -8.40 -24.65 -4.07
C THR A 417 -8.36 -25.04 -5.55
N LYS A 418 -7.21 -25.50 -6.07
CA LYS A 418 -7.04 -25.98 -7.45
C LYS A 418 -6.49 -27.41 -7.54
N SER A 419 -7.07 -28.22 -8.41
CA SER A 419 -6.54 -29.55 -8.78
C SER A 419 -6.46 -29.69 -10.31
N LEU A 420 -5.36 -30.22 -10.83
CA LEU A 420 -5.27 -30.69 -12.21
C LEU A 420 -5.79 -32.13 -12.29
N ASN A 421 -6.73 -32.39 -13.18
CA ASN A 421 -7.16 -33.73 -13.57
C ASN A 421 -6.32 -34.20 -14.76
N ALA A 422 -5.23 -34.93 -14.50
CA ALA A 422 -4.23 -35.26 -15.51
C ALA A 422 -4.80 -35.98 -16.77
N PRO A 423 -5.74 -36.94 -16.68
CA PRO A 423 -6.22 -37.69 -17.85
C PRO A 423 -6.92 -36.86 -18.93
N ASN A 424 -7.42 -35.67 -18.61
CA ASN A 424 -8.10 -34.79 -19.57
C ASN A 424 -7.60 -33.33 -19.55
N GLY A 425 -6.49 -33.05 -18.87
CA GLY A 425 -5.92 -31.71 -18.75
C GLY A 425 -6.81 -30.67 -18.04
N THR A 426 -7.92 -31.06 -17.39
CA THR A 426 -8.84 -30.10 -16.77
C THR A 426 -8.34 -29.63 -15.41
N VAL A 427 -8.10 -28.33 -15.25
CA VAL A 427 -7.95 -27.71 -13.93
C VAL A 427 -9.34 -27.41 -13.36
N THR A 428 -9.62 -27.91 -12.16
CA THR A 428 -10.82 -27.51 -11.40
C THR A 428 -10.40 -26.60 -10.26
N SER A 429 -10.88 -25.35 -10.29
CA SER A 429 -10.93 -24.49 -9.12
C SER A 429 -12.21 -24.81 -8.33
N ARG A 430 -12.08 -25.03 -7.02
CA ARG A 430 -13.19 -25.19 -6.08
C ARG A 430 -13.19 -23.97 -5.17
N ILE A 431 -14.38 -23.41 -4.92
CA ILE A 431 -14.56 -22.29 -3.99
C ILE A 431 -15.63 -22.70 -2.98
N VAL A 432 -15.31 -22.54 -1.71
CA VAL A 432 -16.16 -22.89 -0.58
C VAL A 432 -16.23 -21.72 0.37
N VAL A 433 -17.43 -21.40 0.84
CA VAL A 433 -17.66 -20.51 1.98
C VAL A 433 -17.86 -21.38 3.21
N LEU A 434 -17.22 -21.03 4.32
CA LEU A 434 -17.43 -21.59 5.65
C LEU A 434 -18.15 -20.56 6.52
N ASP A 435 -19.12 -21.01 7.31
CA ASP A 435 -19.67 -20.25 8.42
C ASP A 435 -18.69 -20.36 9.59
N THR A 436 -18.26 -19.22 10.13
CA THR A 436 -17.20 -19.20 11.15
C THR A 436 -17.72 -19.55 12.54
N ALA A 437 -19.04 -19.43 12.79
CA ALA A 437 -19.64 -19.76 14.08
C ALA A 437 -19.85 -21.27 14.28
N THR A 438 -19.96 -22.03 13.20
CA THR A 438 -20.16 -23.50 13.17
C THR A 438 -18.97 -24.27 12.61
N GLY A 439 -18.07 -23.61 11.87
CA GLY A 439 -16.98 -24.25 11.13
C GLY A 439 -17.46 -25.06 9.90
N ALA A 440 -18.77 -25.08 9.64
CA ALA A 440 -19.37 -25.84 8.55
C ALA A 440 -19.24 -25.11 7.21
N GLN A 441 -19.20 -25.87 6.11
CA GLN A 441 -19.38 -25.31 4.77
C GLN A 441 -20.82 -24.79 4.61
N VAL A 442 -20.95 -23.56 4.09
CA VAL A 442 -22.21 -22.96 3.65
C VAL A 442 -22.42 -23.27 2.17
N GLY A 443 -23.60 -23.77 1.82
CA GLY A 443 -23.99 -24.02 0.43
C GLY A 443 -23.17 -25.11 -0.27
N ALA A 444 -23.32 -25.18 -1.59
CA ALA A 444 -22.59 -26.11 -2.43
C ALA A 444 -21.20 -25.57 -2.80
N THR A 445 -20.23 -26.47 -2.98
CA THR A 445 -18.89 -26.09 -3.49
C THR A 445 -19.03 -25.57 -4.92
N THR A 446 -18.81 -24.27 -5.12
CA THR A 446 -18.76 -23.67 -6.45
C THR A 446 -17.55 -24.22 -7.20
N LYS A 447 -17.76 -24.74 -8.42
CA LYS A 447 -16.71 -25.36 -9.24
C LYS A 447 -16.55 -24.60 -10.55
N MET A 448 -15.33 -24.17 -10.83
CA MET A 448 -14.94 -23.67 -12.14
C MET A 448 -13.99 -24.68 -12.79
N ASN A 449 -14.46 -25.35 -13.84
CA ASN A 449 -13.71 -26.32 -14.62
C ASN A 449 -13.10 -25.63 -15.85
N MET A 450 -11.82 -25.90 -16.10
CA MET A 450 -11.00 -25.21 -17.09
C MET A 450 -10.19 -26.25 -17.86
N THR A 451 -10.57 -26.58 -19.08
CA THR A 451 -9.85 -27.58 -19.90
C THR A 451 -8.65 -26.94 -20.56
N LEU A 452 -7.43 -27.40 -20.24
CA LEU A 452 -6.21 -26.93 -20.91
C LEU A 452 -6.07 -27.55 -22.31
N PRO A 453 -5.61 -26.78 -23.33
CA PRO A 453 -5.34 -27.34 -24.66
C PRO A 453 -4.21 -28.38 -24.60
N HIS A 454 -4.51 -29.59 -25.04
CA HIS A 454 -3.74 -30.80 -24.76
C HIS A 454 -2.58 -31.02 -25.77
N ALA A 455 -1.57 -30.14 -25.77
CA ALA A 455 -0.50 -30.16 -26.78
C ALA A 455 0.93 -29.86 -26.29
N ALA A 456 1.12 -29.20 -25.14
CA ALA A 456 2.46 -28.83 -24.65
C ALA A 456 2.57 -28.99 -23.12
N GLY A 457 3.76 -29.34 -22.63
CA GLY A 457 4.08 -29.50 -21.21
C GLY A 457 4.15 -28.19 -20.41
N LEU A 458 3.34 -27.20 -20.76
CA LEU A 458 3.28 -25.90 -20.09
C LEU A 458 2.45 -26.01 -18.81
N SER A 459 3.07 -25.71 -17.66
CA SER A 459 2.37 -25.60 -16.39
C SER A 459 1.48 -24.35 -16.36
N GLY A 460 0.27 -24.46 -16.92
CA GLY A 460 -0.71 -23.39 -16.97
C GLY A 460 -1.03 -22.85 -15.57
N PHE A 461 -0.45 -21.68 -15.24
CA PHE A 461 -0.56 -21.08 -13.93
C PHE A 461 -1.94 -20.46 -13.70
N ALA A 462 -2.91 -21.30 -13.33
CA ALA A 462 -4.15 -20.84 -12.71
C ALA A 462 -3.82 -20.19 -11.34
N THR A 463 -3.50 -18.89 -11.37
CA THR A 463 -3.60 -18.02 -10.20
C THR A 463 -5.07 -17.67 -10.01
N GLY A 464 -5.48 -17.54 -8.77
CA GLY A 464 -6.84 -17.13 -8.46
C GLY A 464 -6.83 -16.17 -7.29
N PHE A 465 -7.75 -15.23 -7.33
CA PHE A 465 -7.81 -14.12 -6.40
C PHE A 465 -9.22 -14.05 -5.82
N ALA A 466 -9.35 -13.77 -4.54
CA ALA A 466 -10.62 -13.45 -3.88
C ALA A 466 -10.62 -11.96 -3.53
N GLN A 467 -11.81 -11.35 -3.47
CA GLN A 467 -12.03 -10.03 -2.90
C GLN A 467 -13.40 -10.03 -2.24
N LEU A 468 -13.44 -9.80 -0.93
CA LEU A 468 -14.67 -9.49 -0.21
C LEU A 468 -15.16 -8.10 -0.62
N SER A 469 -16.47 -7.91 -0.60
CA SER A 469 -17.10 -6.60 -0.41
C SER A 469 -16.71 -6.02 0.96
N SER A 470 -16.84 -4.70 1.15
CA SER A 470 -16.55 -4.05 2.44
C SER A 470 -17.51 -4.51 3.55
N ASP A 471 -18.78 -4.78 3.22
CA ASP A 471 -19.76 -5.39 4.11
C ASP A 471 -19.53 -6.90 4.36
N GLY A 472 -18.67 -7.53 3.56
CA GLY A 472 -18.38 -8.96 3.59
C GLY A 472 -19.50 -9.90 3.12
N SER A 473 -20.62 -9.38 2.60
CA SER A 473 -21.76 -10.18 2.12
C SER A 473 -21.52 -10.82 0.74
N ARG A 474 -20.48 -10.37 0.00
CA ARG A 474 -20.12 -10.84 -1.34
C ARG A 474 -18.64 -11.19 -1.43
N VAL A 475 -18.30 -12.17 -2.27
CA VAL A 475 -16.93 -12.35 -2.77
C VAL A 475 -16.93 -12.43 -4.28
N LEU A 476 -16.08 -11.62 -4.90
CA LEU A 476 -15.70 -11.79 -6.30
C LEU A 476 -14.45 -12.68 -6.37
N PHE A 477 -14.61 -13.91 -6.86
CA PHE A 477 -13.50 -14.80 -7.16
C PHE A 477 -13.20 -14.80 -8.65
N SER A 478 -11.91 -14.81 -9.01
CA SER A 478 -11.46 -14.75 -10.40
C SER A 478 -10.19 -15.56 -10.60
N THR A 479 -10.05 -16.20 -11.75
CA THR A 479 -8.88 -16.99 -12.16
C THR A 479 -8.63 -16.80 -13.66
N TYR A 480 -7.41 -16.97 -14.14
CA TYR A 480 -7.10 -16.91 -15.58
C TYR A 480 -6.27 -18.11 -16.06
N PHE A 481 -6.28 -18.33 -17.37
CA PHE A 481 -5.67 -19.46 -18.08
C PHE A 481 -5.19 -19.03 -19.47
N LEU A 482 -4.43 -19.89 -20.15
CA LEU A 482 -4.08 -19.70 -21.56
C LEU A 482 -5.30 -20.05 -22.43
N ASP A 483 -5.57 -19.24 -23.47
CA ASP A 483 -6.74 -19.43 -24.35
C ASP A 483 -6.64 -20.77 -25.09
N ALA A 484 -7.76 -21.49 -25.20
CA ALA A 484 -7.80 -22.80 -25.85
C ALA A 484 -7.62 -22.71 -27.38
N GLY A 485 -7.88 -21.53 -27.98
CA GLY A 485 -7.64 -21.27 -29.41
C GLY A 485 -6.28 -20.64 -29.73
N ASP A 486 -5.64 -19.98 -28.77
CA ASP A 486 -4.31 -19.37 -28.91
C ASP A 486 -3.53 -19.51 -27.60
N PRO A 487 -2.54 -20.43 -27.49
CA PRO A 487 -1.76 -20.61 -26.26
C PRO A 487 -0.83 -19.42 -25.94
N THR A 488 -0.77 -18.39 -26.79
CA THR A 488 -0.12 -17.11 -26.52
C THR A 488 -1.08 -16.02 -26.01
N ASN A 489 -2.39 -16.27 -26.05
CA ASN A 489 -3.41 -15.43 -25.44
C ASN A 489 -3.84 -16.01 -24.08
N GLN A 490 -4.59 -15.24 -23.30
CA GLN A 490 -5.16 -15.67 -22.03
C GLN A 490 -6.67 -15.45 -21.99
N ALA A 491 -7.36 -16.05 -21.03
CA ALA A 491 -8.76 -15.80 -20.71
C ALA A 491 -8.97 -15.84 -19.19
N THR A 492 -9.92 -15.05 -18.69
CA THR A 492 -10.27 -14.90 -17.27
C THR A 492 -11.70 -15.33 -17.04
N GLN A 493 -11.89 -16.23 -16.08
CA GLN A 493 -13.21 -16.60 -15.54
C GLN A 493 -13.41 -15.93 -14.18
N SER A 494 -14.57 -15.33 -13.95
CA SER A 494 -14.98 -14.78 -12.66
C SER A 494 -16.35 -15.26 -12.23
N VAL A 495 -16.52 -15.44 -10.92
CA VAL A 495 -17.80 -15.74 -10.26
C VAL A 495 -17.98 -14.83 -9.06
N LEU A 496 -19.19 -14.32 -8.90
CA LEU A 496 -19.61 -13.67 -7.66
C LEU A 496 -20.28 -14.72 -6.77
N ILE A 497 -20.03 -14.66 -5.47
CA ILE A 497 -20.57 -15.60 -4.47
C ILE A 497 -21.23 -14.78 -3.36
N ASP A 498 -22.46 -15.14 -3.01
CA ASP A 498 -23.15 -14.66 -1.82
C ASP A 498 -22.58 -15.40 -0.59
N THR A 499 -22.03 -14.67 0.38
CA THR A 499 -21.37 -15.30 1.52
C THR A 499 -22.36 -15.80 2.58
N ALA A 500 -23.58 -15.27 2.64
CA ALA A 500 -24.60 -15.70 3.59
C ALA A 500 -25.08 -17.13 3.30
N THR A 501 -25.24 -17.48 2.02
CA THR A 501 -25.76 -18.75 1.48
C THR A 501 -24.70 -19.65 0.85
N GLY A 502 -23.51 -19.13 0.55
CA GLY A 502 -22.45 -19.85 -0.18
C GLY A 502 -22.76 -20.08 -1.68
N ALA A 503 -23.87 -19.54 -2.19
CA ALA A 503 -24.29 -19.74 -3.56
C ALA A 503 -23.51 -18.84 -4.54
N GLN A 504 -23.20 -19.38 -5.73
CA GLN A 504 -22.80 -18.56 -6.86
C GLN A 504 -23.97 -17.68 -7.31
N LEU A 505 -23.72 -16.38 -7.44
CA LEU A 505 -24.65 -15.43 -8.02
C LEU A 505 -24.40 -15.30 -9.53
N GLY A 506 -25.46 -15.44 -10.32
CA GLY A 506 -25.40 -15.34 -11.78
C GLY A 506 -24.65 -16.50 -12.45
N VAL A 507 -24.31 -16.31 -13.73
CA VAL A 507 -23.45 -17.22 -14.50
C VAL A 507 -21.99 -16.76 -14.43
N PRO A 508 -21.00 -17.67 -14.57
CA PRO A 508 -19.60 -17.26 -14.57
C PRO A 508 -19.28 -16.35 -15.76
N VAL A 509 -18.73 -15.17 -15.48
CA VAL A 509 -18.35 -14.21 -16.52
C VAL A 509 -16.99 -14.61 -17.08
N GLN A 510 -16.95 -14.85 -18.39
CA GLN A 510 -15.75 -15.22 -19.16
C GLN A 510 -15.31 -14.01 -20.01
N LEU A 511 -14.05 -13.61 -19.88
CA LEU A 511 -13.46 -12.53 -20.67
C LEU A 511 -12.11 -12.97 -21.24
N ALA A 512 -11.90 -12.79 -22.54
CA ALA A 512 -10.56 -12.92 -23.12
C ALA A 512 -9.60 -11.88 -22.50
N GLY A 513 -8.36 -12.30 -22.29
CA GLY A 513 -7.33 -11.59 -21.56
C GLY A 513 -7.12 -12.05 -20.11
N THR A 514 -6.02 -11.57 -19.54
CA THR A 514 -5.63 -11.74 -18.14
C THR A 514 -6.08 -10.56 -17.29
N LEU A 515 -6.12 -10.70 -15.96
CA LEU A 515 -6.40 -9.61 -15.02
C LEU A 515 -5.23 -8.62 -15.01
N VAL A 516 -5.48 -7.34 -15.31
CA VAL A 516 -4.41 -6.32 -15.38
C VAL A 516 -4.44 -5.34 -14.21
N VAL A 517 -5.59 -4.72 -13.94
CA VAL A 517 -5.73 -3.76 -12.83
C VAL A 517 -6.38 -4.40 -11.59
N GLY A 518 -6.59 -5.71 -11.63
CA GLY A 518 -7.31 -6.45 -10.60
C GLY A 518 -8.83 -6.22 -10.70
N ARG A 519 -9.50 -6.10 -9.56
CA ARG A 519 -10.95 -5.87 -9.43
C ARG A 519 -11.21 -4.85 -8.33
N ALA A 520 -12.40 -4.28 -8.31
CA ALA A 520 -12.85 -3.36 -7.28
C ALA A 520 -14.35 -3.53 -7.07
N PHE A 521 -14.80 -3.43 -5.81
CA PHE A 521 -16.19 -3.10 -5.50
C PHE A 521 -16.35 -1.57 -5.49
N SER A 522 -17.55 -1.07 -5.73
CA SER A 522 -17.93 0.30 -5.37
C SER A 522 -17.98 0.45 -3.85
N ILE A 523 -17.92 1.68 -3.33
CA ILE A 523 -17.88 1.93 -1.87
C ILE A 523 -19.19 1.55 -1.15
N ASP A 524 -20.29 1.46 -1.89
CA ASP A 524 -21.60 0.95 -1.46
C ASP A 524 -21.76 -0.58 -1.65
N ASP A 525 -20.69 -1.25 -2.10
CA ASP A 525 -20.62 -2.66 -2.51
C ASP A 525 -21.66 -3.11 -3.57
N ALA A 526 -22.48 -2.22 -4.12
CA ALA A 526 -23.58 -2.56 -5.03
C ALA A 526 -23.11 -2.90 -6.46
N ARG A 527 -21.86 -2.59 -6.80
CA ARG A 527 -21.23 -2.83 -8.11
C ARG A 527 -19.85 -3.42 -7.94
N ALA A 528 -19.41 -4.20 -8.93
CA ALA A 528 -18.02 -4.62 -9.04
C ALA A 528 -17.49 -4.47 -10.46
N LEU A 529 -16.20 -4.14 -10.60
CA LEU A 529 -15.48 -4.05 -11.87
C LEU A 529 -14.59 -5.27 -12.10
N LEU A 530 -14.61 -5.75 -13.34
CA LEU A 530 -13.69 -6.75 -13.86
C LEU A 530 -12.97 -6.18 -15.10
N VAL A 531 -11.65 -6.03 -15.02
CA VAL A 531 -10.81 -5.46 -16.08
C VAL A 531 -9.77 -6.48 -16.55
N THR A 532 -9.90 -6.93 -17.79
CA THR A 532 -8.92 -7.83 -18.44
C THR A 532 -8.23 -7.18 -19.62
N ASN A 533 -7.05 -7.68 -20.00
CA ASN A 533 -6.42 -7.38 -21.28
C ASN A 533 -5.82 -8.63 -21.92
N GLY A 534 -6.00 -8.77 -23.22
CA GLY A 534 -5.39 -9.80 -24.04
C GLY A 534 -5.68 -9.56 -25.52
N LYS A 535 -5.10 -10.37 -26.39
CA LYS A 535 -5.36 -10.29 -27.83
C LYS A 535 -6.86 -10.46 -28.11
N ASP A 536 -7.29 -9.95 -29.25
CA ASP A 536 -8.59 -10.27 -29.82
C ASP A 536 -8.42 -11.22 -31.02
N ALA A 537 -9.18 -12.30 -31.01
CA ALA A 537 -9.02 -13.38 -31.98
C ALA A 537 -9.36 -12.94 -33.42
N ALA A 538 -10.13 -11.87 -33.61
CA ALA A 538 -10.48 -11.37 -34.94
C ALA A 538 -9.43 -10.42 -35.55
N THR A 539 -8.60 -9.76 -34.74
CA THR A 539 -7.66 -8.71 -35.19
C THR A 539 -6.20 -8.96 -34.81
N GLY A 540 -5.92 -9.90 -33.90
CA GLY A 540 -4.60 -10.12 -33.31
C GLY A 540 -4.12 -9.01 -32.36
N THR A 541 -4.83 -7.88 -32.27
CA THR A 541 -4.44 -6.71 -31.46
C THR A 541 -4.90 -6.84 -30.00
N TYR A 542 -4.20 -6.21 -29.07
CA TYR A 542 -4.58 -6.22 -27.66
C TYR A 542 -5.83 -5.37 -27.40
N LEU A 543 -6.86 -5.96 -26.80
CA LEU A 543 -8.01 -5.24 -26.27
C LEU A 543 -8.02 -5.30 -24.75
N THR A 544 -8.31 -4.17 -24.13
CA THR A 544 -8.78 -4.14 -22.74
C THR A 544 -10.29 -4.32 -22.75
N ARG A 545 -10.81 -5.17 -21.88
CA ARG A 545 -12.24 -5.48 -21.75
C ARG A 545 -12.66 -5.15 -20.31
N VAL A 546 -13.71 -4.35 -20.17
CA VAL A 546 -14.26 -3.97 -18.86
C VAL A 546 -15.71 -4.44 -18.76
N VAL A 547 -16.05 -5.04 -17.62
CA VAL A 547 -17.41 -5.43 -17.24
C VAL A 547 -17.76 -4.83 -15.89
N VAL A 548 -18.98 -4.30 -15.79
CA VAL A 548 -19.62 -3.97 -14.52
C VAL A 548 -20.54 -5.14 -14.12
N LEU A 549 -20.45 -5.59 -12.87
CA LEU A 549 -21.31 -6.60 -12.28
C LEU A 549 -22.29 -5.96 -11.30
N ASN A 550 -23.55 -6.39 -11.32
CA ASN A 550 -24.50 -6.14 -10.25
C ASN A 550 -24.22 -7.14 -9.11
N THR A 551 -23.91 -6.65 -7.91
CA THR A 551 -23.49 -7.54 -6.82
C THR A 551 -24.65 -8.23 -6.10
N ALA A 552 -25.88 -7.76 -6.27
CA ALA A 552 -27.05 -8.41 -5.68
C ALA A 552 -27.37 -9.76 -6.35
N ASN A 553 -27.15 -9.89 -7.66
CA ASN A 553 -27.52 -11.07 -8.46
C ASN A 553 -26.40 -11.65 -9.34
N GLY A 554 -25.20 -11.05 -9.35
CA GLY A 554 -24.04 -11.51 -10.13
C GLY A 554 -24.15 -11.29 -11.64
N ALA A 555 -25.21 -10.65 -12.12
CA ALA A 555 -25.39 -10.39 -13.55
C ALA A 555 -24.44 -9.29 -14.03
N GLN A 556 -23.89 -9.46 -15.23
CA GLN A 556 -23.24 -8.37 -15.96
C GLN A 556 -24.28 -7.28 -16.28
N ILE A 557 -23.93 -6.03 -15.99
CA ILE A 557 -24.67 -4.84 -16.38
C ILE A 557 -24.11 -4.36 -17.73
N GLY A 558 -25.00 -4.19 -18.71
CA GLY A 558 -24.64 -3.66 -20.03
C GLY A 558 -23.75 -4.57 -20.87
N SER A 559 -23.26 -4.04 -21.99
CA SER A 559 -22.28 -4.72 -22.86
C SER A 559 -20.85 -4.53 -22.33
N THR A 560 -19.98 -5.50 -22.59
CA THR A 560 -18.56 -5.40 -22.25
C THR A 560 -17.92 -4.22 -23.00
N VAL A 561 -17.43 -3.22 -22.26
CA VAL A 561 -16.72 -2.07 -22.85
C VAL A 561 -15.37 -2.55 -23.38
N LYS A 562 -15.13 -2.37 -24.68
CA LYS A 562 -13.88 -2.75 -25.35
C LYS A 562 -13.04 -1.51 -25.67
N MET A 563 -11.84 -1.44 -25.10
CA MET A 563 -10.83 -0.43 -25.46
C MET A 563 -9.80 -1.04 -26.41
N ALA A 564 -9.64 -0.44 -27.59
CA ALA A 564 -8.66 -0.87 -28.57
C ALA A 564 -7.26 -0.31 -28.30
N ASN A 565 -6.29 -1.22 -28.17
CA ASN A 565 -4.86 -0.92 -28.15
C ASN A 565 -4.29 -1.42 -29.49
N ALA A 566 -4.64 -0.73 -30.58
CA ALA A 566 -4.26 -1.11 -31.94
C ALA A 566 -2.77 -0.83 -32.19
N GLY A 567 -2.07 -1.73 -32.87
CA GLY A 567 -0.63 -1.60 -33.17
C GLY A 567 0.30 -1.89 -31.99
N VAL A 568 -0.14 -2.65 -30.98
CA VAL A 568 0.54 -2.72 -29.67
C VAL A 568 1.22 -4.07 -29.38
N VAL A 569 2.43 -4.02 -28.79
CA VAL A 569 3.21 -5.22 -28.38
C VAL A 569 2.94 -5.65 -26.92
N GLY A 570 2.47 -4.74 -26.06
CA GLY A 570 2.01 -5.07 -24.71
C GLY A 570 1.35 -3.90 -23.99
N VAL A 571 0.64 -4.19 -22.90
CA VAL A 571 0.06 -3.17 -22.00
C VAL A 571 0.68 -3.23 -20.61
N SER A 572 0.47 -2.20 -19.80
CA SER A 572 0.85 -2.17 -18.38
C SER A 572 -0.32 -1.66 -17.53
N ALA A 573 -0.41 -2.12 -16.28
CA ALA A 573 -1.48 -1.76 -15.34
C ALA A 573 -1.42 -0.29 -14.89
N SER A 574 -2.58 0.31 -14.61
CA SER A 574 -2.73 1.74 -14.94
C SER A 574 -3.93 2.48 -14.32
N SER A 575 -4.46 1.99 -13.20
CA SER A 575 -5.61 2.53 -12.44
C SER A 575 -7.02 2.12 -12.91
N GLN A 576 -7.83 1.76 -11.91
CA GLN A 576 -9.29 1.67 -11.96
C GLN A 576 -9.82 2.26 -10.64
N GLN A 577 -10.85 3.09 -10.71
CA GLN A 577 -11.43 3.77 -9.55
C GLN A 577 -12.94 3.93 -9.74
N PHE A 578 -13.68 3.86 -8.65
CA PHE A 578 -15.04 4.41 -8.56
C PHE A 578 -14.99 5.85 -8.04
N ASN A 579 -16.05 6.63 -8.28
CA ASN A 579 -16.33 7.84 -7.51
C ASN A 579 -17.05 7.50 -6.19
N LEU A 580 -17.26 8.50 -5.33
CA LEU A 580 -17.76 8.31 -3.96
C LEU A 580 -19.23 7.84 -3.88
N ASP A 581 -20.07 8.09 -4.88
CA ASP A 581 -21.45 7.55 -4.95
C ASP A 581 -21.53 6.19 -5.67
N GLY A 582 -20.39 5.64 -6.11
CA GLY A 582 -20.31 4.39 -6.88
C GLY A 582 -20.92 4.43 -8.29
N SER A 583 -21.54 5.54 -8.72
CA SER A 583 -22.31 5.65 -9.96
C SER A 583 -21.44 5.81 -11.21
N ARG A 584 -20.14 6.10 -11.04
CA ARG A 584 -19.14 6.20 -12.09
C ARG A 584 -17.90 5.41 -11.77
N ALA A 585 -17.23 4.94 -12.82
CA ALA A 585 -15.90 4.39 -12.74
C ALA A 585 -15.01 4.93 -13.86
N VAL A 586 -13.73 5.15 -13.55
CA VAL A 586 -12.67 5.40 -14.54
C VAL A 586 -11.81 4.14 -14.64
N VAL A 587 -11.49 3.72 -15.86
CA VAL A 587 -10.49 2.69 -16.13
C VAL A 587 -9.50 3.24 -17.16
N SER A 588 -8.21 3.16 -16.82
CA SER A 588 -7.11 3.68 -17.62
C SER A 588 -6.19 2.53 -18.05
N THR A 589 -5.73 2.53 -19.30
CA THR A 589 -4.81 1.54 -19.87
C THR A 589 -3.69 2.13 -20.70
N VAL A 590 -2.51 1.51 -20.67
CA VAL A 590 -1.34 1.93 -21.44
C VAL A 590 -1.20 1.06 -22.69
N ALA A 591 -1.16 1.70 -23.85
CA ALA A 591 -0.72 1.13 -25.12
C ALA A 591 0.75 1.51 -25.40
N VAL A 592 1.49 0.69 -26.15
CA VAL A 592 2.79 1.05 -26.74
C VAL A 592 2.79 0.70 -28.22
N ASP A 593 2.98 1.70 -29.09
CA ASP A 593 3.01 1.52 -30.55
C ASP A 593 4.24 0.72 -30.99
N ALA A 594 4.01 -0.30 -31.83
CA ALA A 594 5.03 -1.26 -32.24
C ALA A 594 6.08 -0.70 -33.21
N ALA A 595 5.76 0.35 -33.97
CA ALA A 595 6.63 0.91 -35.00
C ALA A 595 7.52 2.05 -34.47
N THR A 596 7.03 2.78 -33.47
CA THR A 596 7.68 3.97 -32.90
C THR A 596 8.14 3.79 -31.46
N GLY A 597 7.63 2.79 -30.74
CA GLY A 597 7.84 2.63 -29.30
C GLY A 597 7.10 3.66 -28.43
N ALA A 598 6.27 4.52 -29.03
CA ALA A 598 5.56 5.59 -28.33
C ALA A 598 4.43 5.04 -27.44
N TYR A 599 4.31 5.55 -26.21
CA TYR A 599 3.26 5.13 -25.29
C TYR A 599 2.01 6.02 -25.41
N THR A 600 0.83 5.43 -25.25
CA THR A 600 -0.45 6.15 -25.19
C THR A 600 -1.32 5.62 -24.07
N ASN A 601 -1.67 6.49 -23.13
CA ASN A 601 -2.69 6.23 -22.13
C ASN A 601 -4.08 6.41 -22.75
N ARG A 602 -4.89 5.34 -22.72
CA ARG A 602 -6.29 5.33 -23.13
C ARG A 602 -7.18 5.17 -21.89
N THR A 603 -8.09 6.11 -21.69
CA THR A 603 -8.97 6.18 -20.51
C THR A 603 -10.43 6.14 -20.92
N VAL A 604 -11.25 5.37 -20.22
CA VAL A 604 -12.71 5.39 -20.34
C VAL A 604 -13.37 5.74 -19.02
N LEU A 605 -14.44 6.51 -19.12
CA LEU A 605 -15.43 6.69 -18.07
C LEU A 605 -16.59 5.72 -18.31
N ILE A 606 -17.12 5.13 -17.24
CA ILE A 606 -18.17 4.11 -17.27
C ILE A 606 -19.28 4.52 -16.31
N ASN A 607 -20.54 4.40 -16.76
CA ASN A 607 -21.72 4.50 -15.91
C ASN A 607 -21.99 3.12 -15.32
N THR A 608 -21.92 2.99 -14.00
CA THR A 608 -22.02 1.70 -13.31
C THR A 608 -23.47 1.23 -13.11
N VAL A 609 -24.44 2.09 -13.38
CA VAL A 609 -25.88 1.77 -13.38
C VAL A 609 -26.31 1.15 -14.71
N THR A 610 -25.73 1.59 -15.83
CA THR A 610 -26.05 1.07 -17.18
C THR A 610 -25.00 0.12 -17.75
N GLY A 611 -23.80 0.07 -17.15
CA GLY A 611 -22.64 -0.67 -17.68
C GLY A 611 -21.98 -0.02 -18.91
N ALA A 612 -22.55 1.07 -19.43
CA ALA A 612 -22.11 1.71 -20.66
C ALA A 612 -20.92 2.65 -20.44
N GLN A 613 -20.07 2.76 -21.46
CA GLN A 613 -19.09 3.84 -21.57
C GLN A 613 -19.81 5.19 -21.68
N VAL A 614 -19.29 6.20 -20.99
CA VAL A 614 -19.79 7.59 -21.03
C VAL A 614 -18.82 8.43 -21.84
N GLY A 615 -19.31 9.10 -22.88
CA GLY A 615 -18.48 9.88 -23.81
C GLY A 615 -17.53 9.03 -24.67
N ALA A 616 -16.55 9.70 -25.29
CA ALA A 616 -15.51 9.06 -26.08
C ALA A 616 -14.28 8.72 -25.21
N PRO A 617 -13.47 7.69 -25.55
CA PRO A 617 -12.26 7.37 -24.79
C PRO A 617 -11.22 8.48 -24.93
N VAL A 618 -10.76 9.04 -23.80
CA VAL A 618 -9.65 9.99 -23.75
C VAL A 618 -8.36 9.28 -24.12
N GLN A 619 -7.51 9.95 -24.89
CA GLN A 619 -6.18 9.48 -25.26
C GLN A 619 -5.14 10.56 -24.96
N LEU A 620 -4.14 10.22 -24.13
CA LEU A 620 -3.00 11.07 -23.82
C LEU A 620 -1.73 10.30 -24.14
N ALA A 621 -0.82 10.85 -24.95
CA ALA A 621 0.51 10.25 -25.08
C ALA A 621 1.21 10.17 -23.70
N GLY A 622 1.96 9.10 -23.48
CA GLY A 622 2.64 8.76 -22.23
C GLY A 622 2.35 7.37 -21.68
N LYS A 623 3.14 6.97 -20.67
CA LYS A 623 3.20 5.63 -20.09
C LYS A 623 2.61 5.51 -18.69
N THR A 624 2.59 6.59 -17.90
CA THR A 624 2.10 6.54 -16.50
C THR A 624 0.81 7.34 -16.34
N PRO A 625 -0.36 6.69 -16.45
CA PRO A 625 -1.64 7.34 -16.18
C PRO A 625 -1.88 7.46 -14.68
N SER A 626 -2.56 8.54 -14.29
CA SER A 626 -3.17 8.68 -12.97
C SER A 626 -4.56 9.28 -13.12
N SER A 627 -5.48 8.86 -12.26
CA SER A 627 -6.88 9.29 -12.22
C SER A 627 -7.25 9.70 -10.80
N GLN A 628 -8.10 10.72 -10.68
CA GLN A 628 -8.72 11.15 -9.42
C GLN A 628 -10.14 11.64 -9.74
N PHE A 629 -11.11 11.37 -8.87
CA PHE A 629 -12.45 11.99 -8.92
C PHE A 629 -12.50 13.17 -7.95
N SER A 630 -13.31 14.18 -8.26
CA SER A 630 -13.74 15.19 -7.27
C SER A 630 -14.61 14.53 -6.18
N ASN A 631 -14.70 15.15 -5.00
CA ASN A 631 -15.43 14.59 -3.86
C ASN A 631 -16.95 14.48 -4.15
N ASP A 632 -17.48 15.38 -4.97
CA ASP A 632 -18.85 15.31 -5.49
C ASP A 632 -19.05 14.29 -6.65
N GLY A 633 -17.97 13.66 -7.11
CA GLY A 633 -17.97 12.73 -8.25
C GLY A 633 -18.30 13.36 -9.60
N ALA A 634 -18.51 14.68 -9.70
CA ALA A 634 -18.94 15.39 -10.91
C ALA A 634 -17.81 15.62 -11.94
N ARG A 635 -16.55 15.39 -11.53
CA ARG A 635 -15.34 15.59 -12.34
C ARG A 635 -14.36 14.44 -12.16
N ALA A 636 -13.60 14.14 -13.21
CA ALA A 636 -12.44 13.26 -13.14
C ALA A 636 -11.21 13.95 -13.74
N LEU A 637 -10.14 14.05 -12.96
CA LEU A 637 -8.82 14.53 -13.37
C LEU A 637 -8.00 13.35 -13.90
N ILE A 638 -7.60 13.39 -15.17
CA ILE A 638 -6.77 12.37 -15.81
C ILE A 638 -5.43 13.00 -16.19
N SER A 639 -4.33 12.35 -15.83
CA SER A 639 -2.98 12.79 -16.19
C SER A 639 -2.14 11.67 -16.81
N SER A 640 -1.17 12.05 -17.64
CA SER A 640 -0.13 11.17 -18.19
C SER A 640 1.25 11.79 -17.99
N ARG A 641 2.27 10.94 -17.87
CA ARG A 641 3.67 11.32 -18.13
C ARG A 641 4.21 10.51 -19.29
N ASP A 642 4.92 11.20 -20.17
CA ASP A 642 5.47 10.72 -21.43
C ASP A 642 6.97 10.98 -21.47
N GLN A 643 7.71 10.16 -22.22
CA GLN A 643 9.15 10.31 -22.39
C GLN A 643 9.49 10.15 -23.86
N ASP A 644 10.10 11.18 -24.42
CA ASP A 644 10.63 11.18 -25.78
C ASP A 644 11.81 10.20 -25.88
N GLY A 645 11.71 9.24 -26.80
CA GLY A 645 12.67 8.13 -26.91
C GLY A 645 14.04 8.52 -27.50
N THR A 646 14.19 9.72 -28.06
CA THR A 646 15.43 10.18 -28.70
C THR A 646 16.21 11.14 -27.82
N THR A 647 15.50 12.04 -27.12
CA THR A 647 16.08 13.05 -26.23
C THR A 647 16.03 12.66 -24.75
N GLY A 648 15.23 11.64 -24.39
CA GLY A 648 14.94 11.27 -23.01
C GLY A 648 14.06 12.28 -22.25
N ALA A 649 13.62 13.36 -22.91
CA ALA A 649 12.88 14.45 -22.28
C ALA A 649 11.45 14.05 -21.92
N TYR A 650 10.97 14.49 -20.76
CA TYR A 650 9.63 14.18 -20.29
C TYR A 650 8.60 15.27 -20.66
N THR A 651 7.36 14.86 -20.90
CA THR A 651 6.19 15.74 -20.96
C THR A 651 5.09 15.19 -20.07
N THR A 652 4.51 16.03 -19.21
CA THR A 652 3.30 15.69 -18.44
C THR A 652 2.09 16.32 -19.13
N ARG A 653 0.99 15.57 -19.28
CA ARG A 653 -0.26 16.04 -19.90
C ARG A 653 -1.43 15.78 -18.98
N VAL A 654 -2.38 16.72 -18.92
CA VAL A 654 -3.50 16.69 -17.97
C VAL A 654 -4.78 17.14 -18.66
N VAL A 655 -5.89 16.47 -18.35
CA VAL A 655 -7.25 16.82 -18.78
C VAL A 655 -8.23 16.62 -17.63
N LEU A 656 -9.35 17.33 -17.70
CA LEU A 656 -10.51 17.09 -16.86
C LEU A 656 -11.66 16.55 -17.70
N LEU A 657 -12.50 15.72 -17.08
CA LEU A 657 -13.70 15.15 -17.68
C LEU A 657 -14.93 15.54 -16.87
N ASN A 658 -16.00 15.94 -17.56
CA ASN A 658 -17.33 16.00 -16.98
C ASN A 658 -17.86 14.57 -16.82
N THR A 659 -18.21 14.13 -15.62
CA THR A 659 -18.58 12.71 -15.40
C THR A 659 -20.02 12.36 -15.77
N ALA A 660 -20.87 13.36 -16.04
CA ALA A 660 -22.21 13.14 -16.57
C ALA A 660 -22.19 12.88 -18.08
N THR A 661 -21.35 13.59 -18.84
CA THR A 661 -21.29 13.51 -20.32
C THR A 661 -20.10 12.74 -20.87
N GLY A 662 -19.02 12.57 -20.08
CA GLY A 662 -17.75 12.01 -20.54
C GLY A 662 -16.99 12.94 -21.49
N ALA A 663 -17.44 14.18 -21.66
CA ALA A 663 -16.75 15.19 -22.45
C ALA A 663 -15.51 15.71 -21.72
N GLN A 664 -14.41 15.90 -22.46
CA GLN A 664 -13.26 16.63 -21.95
C GLN A 664 -13.65 18.09 -21.71
N LEU A 665 -13.23 18.60 -20.56
CA LEU A 665 -13.31 19.99 -20.17
C LEU A 665 -11.95 20.65 -20.47
N GLY A 666 -12.00 21.80 -21.13
CA GLY A 666 -10.83 22.59 -21.48
C GLY A 666 -9.86 21.93 -22.49
N PRO A 667 -8.80 22.64 -22.88
CA PRO A 667 -7.70 22.07 -23.65
C PRO A 667 -6.88 21.10 -22.80
N THR A 668 -6.19 20.14 -23.44
CA THR A 668 -5.19 19.33 -22.76
C THR A 668 -4.04 20.23 -22.32
N VAL A 669 -3.89 20.42 -21.01
CA VAL A 669 -2.74 21.11 -20.40
C VAL A 669 -1.50 20.25 -20.61
N LYS A 670 -0.43 20.84 -21.15
CA LYS A 670 0.83 20.17 -21.48
C LYS A 670 1.96 20.94 -20.85
N LEU A 671 2.78 20.27 -20.04
CA LEU A 671 3.92 20.86 -19.35
C LEU A 671 5.21 20.08 -19.65
N PRO A 672 6.32 20.76 -20.04
CA PRO A 672 7.63 20.13 -20.12
C PRO A 672 8.08 19.66 -18.74
N GLY A 673 8.40 18.38 -18.64
CA GLY A 673 8.93 17.75 -17.44
C GLY A 673 8.18 16.53 -16.94
N ALA A 674 8.85 15.84 -16.03
CA ALA A 674 8.30 14.75 -15.25
C ALA A 674 7.55 15.33 -14.04
N GLY A 675 6.25 15.04 -13.92
CA GLY A 675 5.44 15.58 -12.85
C GLY A 675 4.19 14.78 -12.50
N SER A 676 3.35 15.39 -11.66
CA SER A 676 2.12 14.83 -11.10
C SER A 676 1.02 15.87 -11.08
N ALA A 677 -0.24 15.42 -11.08
CA ALA A 677 -1.42 16.26 -10.98
C ALA A 677 -2.29 15.81 -9.78
N TRP A 678 -2.92 16.78 -9.11
CA TRP A 678 -3.72 16.57 -7.90
C TRP A 678 -4.99 17.42 -7.93
N LEU A 679 -6.12 16.86 -7.51
CA LEU A 679 -7.33 17.63 -7.17
C LEU A 679 -7.19 18.26 -5.79
N LEU A 680 -7.64 19.51 -5.70
CA LEU A 680 -7.68 20.33 -4.49
C LEU A 680 -9.17 20.62 -4.20
N GLY A 681 -9.84 19.66 -3.59
CA GLY A 681 -11.30 19.66 -3.42
C GLY A 681 -12.04 19.48 -4.75
N ASN A 682 -13.15 20.20 -4.92
CA ASN A 682 -14.00 20.12 -6.12
C ASN A 682 -13.69 21.18 -7.18
N ASP A 683 -13.04 22.29 -6.82
CA ASP A 683 -12.99 23.49 -7.66
C ASP A 683 -11.67 23.67 -8.41
N ARG A 684 -10.59 23.02 -7.94
CA ARG A 684 -9.22 23.30 -8.39
C ARG A 684 -8.38 22.03 -8.51
N ALA A 685 -7.41 22.07 -9.42
CA ALA A 685 -6.36 21.07 -9.53
C ALA A 685 -5.00 21.78 -9.66
N LEU A 686 -3.93 21.17 -9.15
CA LEU A 686 -2.56 21.64 -9.37
C LEU A 686 -1.77 20.57 -10.14
N VAL A 687 -0.97 21.01 -11.11
CA VAL A 687 0.03 20.19 -11.79
C VAL A 687 1.40 20.80 -11.53
N SER A 688 2.37 19.96 -11.14
CA SER A 688 3.77 20.36 -10.94
C SER A 688 4.71 19.40 -11.68
N THR A 689 5.68 19.93 -12.43
CA THR A 689 6.54 19.19 -13.36
C THR A 689 7.98 19.70 -13.39
N THR A 690 8.95 18.80 -13.43
CA THR A 690 10.39 19.14 -13.44
C THR A 690 11.08 18.66 -14.72
N ALA A 691 11.77 19.56 -15.43
CA ALA A 691 12.52 19.27 -16.66
C ALA A 691 13.75 20.18 -16.78
N PRO A 692 14.84 19.74 -17.43
CA PRO A 692 15.90 20.64 -17.89
C PRO A 692 15.37 21.84 -18.69
N ASP A 693 16.06 22.95 -18.60
CA ASP A 693 15.90 24.09 -19.48
C ASP A 693 16.53 23.80 -20.86
N PRO A 694 15.87 24.10 -21.98
CA PRO A 694 16.42 23.81 -23.31
C PRO A 694 17.59 24.72 -23.71
N VAL A 695 17.85 25.82 -22.99
CA VAL A 695 18.96 26.75 -23.25
C VAL A 695 20.12 26.50 -22.28
N THR A 696 19.85 26.34 -20.99
CA THR A 696 20.91 26.22 -19.96
C THR A 696 21.20 24.79 -19.49
N GLY A 697 20.33 23.83 -19.81
CA GLY A 697 20.42 22.44 -19.31
C GLY A 697 20.12 22.29 -17.80
N ALA A 698 20.03 23.38 -17.03
CA ALA A 698 19.72 23.34 -15.61
C ALA A 698 18.28 22.85 -15.37
N PRO A 699 18.00 22.10 -14.28
CA PRO A 699 16.64 21.67 -13.98
C PRO A 699 15.72 22.86 -13.69
N VAL A 700 14.46 22.75 -14.10
CA VAL A 700 13.41 23.76 -13.93
C VAL A 700 12.12 23.07 -13.54
N THR A 701 11.53 23.53 -12.45
CA THR A 701 10.19 23.13 -12.00
C THR A 701 9.16 24.14 -12.51
N ARG A 702 8.00 23.63 -12.92
CA ARG A 702 6.89 24.42 -13.48
C ARG A 702 5.60 23.99 -12.80
N ALA A 703 4.73 24.94 -12.49
CA ALA A 703 3.45 24.68 -11.85
C ALA A 703 2.31 25.44 -12.54
N VAL A 704 1.12 24.84 -12.57
CA VAL A 704 -0.13 25.45 -13.06
C VAL A 704 -1.27 25.04 -12.16
N VAL A 705 -2.20 25.97 -11.92
CA VAL A 705 -3.52 25.66 -11.38
C VAL A 705 -4.48 25.46 -12.56
N ILE A 706 -5.44 24.55 -12.42
CA ILE A 706 -6.51 24.32 -13.40
C ILE A 706 -7.85 24.47 -12.66
N ASP A 707 -8.78 25.22 -13.27
CA ASP A 707 -10.17 25.30 -12.84
C ASP A 707 -10.89 23.99 -13.17
N VAL A 708 -11.43 23.30 -12.16
CA VAL A 708 -12.02 21.95 -12.31
C VAL A 708 -13.44 22.00 -12.90
N ALA A 709 -14.12 23.15 -12.80
CA ALA A 709 -15.43 23.35 -13.41
C ALA A 709 -15.36 23.40 -14.95
N THR A 710 -14.34 24.08 -15.50
CA THR A 710 -14.14 24.38 -16.93
C THR A 710 -13.01 23.60 -17.62
N GLY A 711 -12.06 23.06 -16.85
CA GLY A 711 -10.84 22.42 -17.36
C GLY A 711 -9.77 23.39 -17.88
N SER A 712 -9.96 24.71 -17.71
CA SER A 712 -9.01 25.73 -18.17
C SER A 712 -7.88 25.94 -17.17
N GLN A 713 -6.65 26.12 -17.66
CA GLN A 713 -5.55 26.63 -16.84
C GLN A 713 -5.91 28.03 -16.30
N LEU A 714 -5.62 28.24 -15.01
CA LEU A 714 -5.68 29.53 -14.35
C LEU A 714 -4.27 30.12 -14.25
N GLY A 715 -4.16 31.44 -14.44
CA GLY A 715 -2.90 32.15 -14.42
C GLY A 715 -1.92 31.74 -15.54
N THR A 716 -0.74 32.34 -15.52
CA THR A 716 0.40 31.90 -16.33
C THR A 716 1.09 30.70 -15.69
N THR A 717 1.85 29.94 -16.48
CA THR A 717 2.66 28.85 -15.93
C THR A 717 3.76 29.40 -15.05
N VAL A 718 3.64 29.18 -13.75
CA VAL A 718 4.63 29.60 -12.75
C VAL A 718 5.90 28.75 -12.95
N ARG A 719 7.06 29.41 -12.97
CA ARG A 719 8.37 28.78 -13.19
C ARG A 719 9.26 29.00 -11.96
N LEU A 720 9.95 27.94 -11.56
CA LEU A 720 10.92 27.95 -10.47
C LEU A 720 12.15 27.15 -10.90
N ASP A 721 13.32 27.79 -10.96
CA ASP A 721 14.55 27.09 -11.33
C ASP A 721 14.95 26.08 -10.24
N GLY A 722 15.65 25.03 -10.62
CA GLY A 722 15.98 23.90 -9.75
C GLY A 722 15.08 22.68 -9.93
N SER A 723 15.51 21.56 -9.36
CA SER A 723 14.76 20.32 -9.33
C SER A 723 13.90 20.27 -8.08
N GLY A 724 12.60 20.02 -8.22
CA GLY A 724 11.68 20.06 -7.10
C GLY A 724 10.41 19.25 -7.30
N GLY A 725 9.44 19.52 -6.44
CA GLY A 725 8.16 18.84 -6.38
C GLY A 725 7.10 19.66 -5.64
N PHE A 726 5.91 19.10 -5.55
CA PHE A 726 4.77 19.65 -4.83
C PHE A 726 4.19 18.56 -3.94
N ASP A 727 3.91 18.91 -2.68
CA ASP A 727 3.18 18.07 -1.74
C ASP A 727 1.76 18.67 -1.54
N PRO A 728 0.68 17.92 -1.81
CA PRO A 728 -0.68 18.37 -1.52
C PRO A 728 -0.95 18.64 -0.04
N SER A 729 -0.15 18.12 0.90
CA SER A 729 -0.23 18.53 2.32
C SER A 729 -0.02 20.04 2.50
N GLY A 730 0.77 20.66 1.62
CA GLY A 730 0.99 22.10 1.55
C GLY A 730 -0.10 22.89 0.83
N THR A 731 -1.36 22.46 0.93
CA THR A 731 -2.52 23.20 0.39
C THR A 731 -3.58 23.53 1.43
N GLU A 732 -3.60 24.80 1.84
CA GLU A 732 -4.56 25.41 2.76
C GLU A 732 -5.88 25.81 2.04
N GLY A 733 -6.32 24.98 1.09
CA GLY A 733 -7.49 25.19 0.21
C GLY A 733 -7.37 26.33 -0.81
N THR A 734 -6.72 27.43 -0.43
CA THR A 734 -6.61 28.69 -1.20
C THR A 734 -5.20 28.97 -1.70
N ARG A 735 -4.19 28.24 -1.22
CA ARG A 735 -2.78 28.39 -1.62
C ARG A 735 -2.13 27.03 -1.87
N ALA A 736 -1.07 27.03 -2.66
CA ALA A 736 -0.16 25.91 -2.87
C ALA A 736 1.29 26.36 -2.78
N VAL A 737 2.14 25.62 -2.08
CA VAL A 737 3.58 25.93 -1.95
C VAL A 737 4.42 24.99 -2.81
N VAL A 738 5.41 25.53 -3.53
CA VAL A 738 6.32 24.76 -4.39
C VAL A 738 7.77 25.03 -3.99
N PHE A 739 8.56 23.97 -3.88
CA PHE A 739 9.98 24.01 -3.52
C PHE A 739 10.86 23.36 -4.59
N THR A 740 12.07 23.88 -4.75
CA THR A 740 13.15 23.30 -5.57
C THR A 740 14.50 23.35 -4.87
N SER A 741 15.40 22.43 -5.21
CA SER A 741 16.84 22.59 -4.98
C SER A 741 17.54 22.93 -6.30
N VAL A 742 18.32 24.02 -6.30
CA VAL A 742 19.27 24.39 -7.35
C VAL A 742 20.67 23.99 -6.88
N ALA A 743 21.42 23.32 -7.74
CA ALA A 743 22.83 23.02 -7.51
C ALA A 743 23.70 23.89 -8.42
N ASP A 744 24.70 24.57 -7.85
CA ASP A 744 25.79 25.19 -8.60
C ASP A 744 26.98 24.22 -8.60
N VAL A 745 27.25 23.64 -9.77
CA VAL A 745 28.32 22.65 -9.98
C VAL A 745 29.70 23.29 -9.97
N ALA A 746 29.82 24.58 -10.29
CA ALA A 746 31.11 25.29 -10.34
C ALA A 746 31.61 25.65 -8.93
N THR A 747 30.70 26.02 -8.02
CA THR A 747 31.03 26.28 -6.61
C THR A 747 30.81 25.08 -5.69
N ASN A 748 30.16 24.02 -6.17
CA ASN A 748 29.66 22.89 -5.38
C ASN A 748 28.77 23.34 -4.20
N THR A 749 27.94 24.35 -4.45
CA THR A 749 26.96 24.87 -3.49
C THR A 749 25.53 24.54 -3.93
N TYR A 750 24.60 24.68 -2.99
CA TYR A 750 23.19 24.41 -3.20
C TYR A 750 22.37 25.55 -2.62
N LYS A 751 21.22 25.82 -3.24
CA LYS A 751 20.19 26.71 -2.69
C LYS A 751 18.80 26.12 -2.90
N THR A 752 17.88 26.43 -2.01
CA THR A 752 16.49 26.02 -2.09
C THR A 752 15.66 27.22 -2.47
N LEU A 753 14.85 27.12 -3.52
CA LEU A 753 13.92 28.17 -3.88
C LEU A 753 12.50 27.77 -3.46
N ARG A 754 11.70 28.77 -3.05
CA ARG A 754 10.30 28.59 -2.63
C ARG A 754 9.43 29.63 -3.29
N LEU A 755 8.24 29.23 -3.74
CA LEU A 755 7.15 30.15 -4.06
C LEU A 755 5.81 29.65 -3.50
N ALA A 756 4.84 30.55 -3.40
CA ALA A 756 3.44 30.20 -3.20
C ALA A 756 2.64 30.58 -4.45
N ILE A 757 1.53 29.87 -4.67
CA ILE A 757 0.58 30.10 -5.75
C ILE A 757 -0.79 30.28 -5.11
N ASP A 758 -1.52 31.31 -5.53
CA ASP A 758 -2.93 31.49 -5.25
C ASP A 758 -3.73 30.45 -6.05
N VAL A 759 -4.40 29.54 -5.35
CA VAL A 759 -5.16 28.44 -5.97
C VAL A 759 -6.52 28.94 -6.50
N ALA A 760 -7.00 30.11 -6.10
CA ALA A 760 -8.19 30.72 -6.70
C ALA A 760 -7.91 31.29 -8.11
N THR A 761 -6.73 31.90 -8.32
CA THR A 761 -6.38 32.64 -9.56
C THR A 761 -5.27 32.01 -10.42
N GLY A 762 -4.47 31.10 -9.88
CA GLY A 762 -3.26 30.56 -10.51
C GLY A 762 -2.05 31.49 -10.50
N ALA A 763 -2.14 32.68 -9.89
CA ALA A 763 -1.04 33.63 -9.82
C ALA A 763 0.01 33.26 -8.75
N GLN A 764 1.27 33.61 -8.98
CA GLN A 764 2.29 33.53 -7.93
C GLN A 764 2.02 34.57 -6.84
N ILE A 765 2.08 34.15 -5.57
CA ILE A 765 2.01 35.01 -4.39
C ILE A 765 3.43 35.48 -4.05
N GLY A 766 3.64 36.79 -4.07
CA GLY A 766 4.91 37.43 -3.71
C GLY A 766 6.06 37.11 -4.67
N SER A 767 7.28 37.47 -4.26
CA SER A 767 8.50 37.06 -4.96
C SER A 767 8.91 35.64 -4.60
N THR A 768 9.66 34.98 -5.48
CA THR A 768 10.37 33.74 -5.13
C THR A 768 11.34 34.01 -3.99
N VAL A 769 11.33 33.15 -2.98
CA VAL A 769 12.24 33.19 -1.83
C VAL A 769 13.47 32.32 -2.13
N GLU A 770 14.65 32.83 -1.85
CA GLU A 770 15.92 32.10 -1.97
C GLU A 770 16.46 31.76 -0.57
N LEU A 771 16.66 30.46 -0.32
CA LEU A 771 17.13 29.91 0.95
C LEU A 771 18.49 29.22 0.73
N PRO A 772 19.49 29.37 1.62
CA PRO A 772 20.77 28.68 1.46
C PRO A 772 20.64 27.15 1.65
N GLY A 773 21.43 26.37 0.92
CA GLY A 773 21.49 24.91 1.04
C GLY A 773 20.43 24.15 0.23
N SER A 774 20.63 22.84 0.08
CA SER A 774 19.64 21.93 -0.50
C SER A 774 18.54 21.65 0.52
N LEU A 775 17.30 21.49 0.05
CA LEU A 775 16.17 21.05 0.85
C LEU A 775 16.47 19.69 1.50
N VAL A 776 16.12 19.57 2.78
CA VAL A 776 16.14 18.33 3.57
C VAL A 776 14.69 17.88 3.82
N GLU A 777 13.85 18.80 4.29
CA GLU A 777 12.45 18.54 4.63
C GLU A 777 11.66 19.86 4.64
N PHE A 778 10.35 19.81 4.40
CA PHE A 778 9.44 20.92 4.66
C PHE A 778 8.08 20.44 5.14
N GLN A 779 7.38 21.24 5.94
CA GLN A 779 6.01 20.99 6.38
C GLN A 779 5.21 22.29 6.45
N VAL A 780 3.93 22.25 6.09
CA VAL A 780 3.00 23.38 6.25
C VAL A 780 2.18 23.18 7.52
N SER A 781 2.04 24.23 8.33
CA SER A 781 1.36 24.18 9.63
C SER A 781 -0.11 23.77 9.50
N THR A 782 -0.69 23.21 10.58
CA THR A 782 -2.06 22.67 10.60
C THR A 782 -3.14 23.75 10.35
N ASP A 783 -2.81 25.03 10.57
CA ASP A 783 -3.60 26.21 10.25
C ASP A 783 -3.29 26.82 8.86
N GLY A 784 -2.44 26.16 8.07
CA GLY A 784 -1.94 26.63 6.77
C GLY A 784 -0.86 27.71 6.85
N ALA A 785 -1.04 28.68 7.75
CA ALA A 785 -0.39 30.00 7.74
C ALA A 785 1.15 30.05 7.64
N ARG A 786 1.87 28.94 7.91
CA ARG A 786 3.33 28.89 7.97
C ARG A 786 3.89 27.67 7.25
N THR A 787 5.00 27.84 6.54
CA THR A 787 5.81 26.71 6.06
C THR A 787 7.13 26.66 6.81
N PHE A 788 7.42 25.51 7.43
CA PHE A 788 8.71 25.19 8.01
C PHE A 788 9.59 24.55 6.95
N VAL A 789 10.83 25.02 6.82
CA VAL A 789 11.78 24.53 5.83
C VAL A 789 13.10 24.22 6.51
N VAL A 790 13.63 23.02 6.25
CA VAL A 790 14.96 22.60 6.69
C VAL A 790 15.84 22.43 5.46
N THR A 791 16.98 23.11 5.45
CA THR A 791 17.97 23.03 4.36
C THR A 791 19.35 22.67 4.90
N THR A 792 20.26 22.17 4.05
CA THR A 792 21.63 21.86 4.44
C THR A 792 22.64 22.24 3.35
N ALA A 793 23.77 22.81 3.76
CA ALA A 793 24.81 23.35 2.88
C ALA A 793 26.22 22.96 3.36
N PRO A 794 27.17 22.64 2.47
CA PRO A 794 28.59 22.63 2.82
C PRO A 794 29.05 24.08 3.06
N THR A 795 29.80 24.33 4.15
CA THR A 795 30.33 25.68 4.45
C THR A 795 31.65 25.98 3.75
N SER A 796 32.30 24.95 3.20
CA SER A 796 33.48 25.05 2.35
C SER A 796 33.73 23.73 1.60
N ALA A 797 34.69 23.72 0.68
CA ALA A 797 35.17 22.50 0.01
C ALA A 797 35.67 21.40 0.99
N VAL A 798 35.98 21.76 2.24
CA VAL A 798 36.53 20.83 3.27
C VAL A 798 35.43 20.15 4.10
N ARG A 799 34.16 20.23 3.66
CA ARG A 799 33.01 19.48 4.21
C ARG A 799 32.64 19.67 5.71
N PRO A 800 32.82 20.82 6.40
CA PRO A 800 31.87 21.15 7.46
C PRO A 800 30.52 21.41 6.77
N TRP A 801 29.45 20.87 7.35
CA TRP A 801 28.09 21.12 6.89
C TRP A 801 27.36 22.00 7.91
N THR A 802 26.44 22.81 7.41
CA THR A 802 25.51 23.63 8.19
C THR A 802 24.10 23.23 7.80
N THR A 803 23.25 23.04 8.78
CA THR A 803 21.81 22.80 8.58
C THR A 803 21.05 24.05 9.06
N GLN A 804 20.08 24.52 8.29
CA GLN A 804 19.33 25.74 8.58
C GLN A 804 17.85 25.43 8.73
N VAL A 805 17.16 26.27 9.52
CA VAL A 805 15.73 26.16 9.79
C VAL A 805 15.08 27.51 9.59
N ILE A 806 14.07 27.53 8.74
CA ILE A 806 13.45 28.76 8.23
C ILE A 806 11.94 28.61 8.34
N VAL A 807 11.26 29.66 8.80
CA VAL A 807 9.80 29.75 8.82
C VAL A 807 9.38 30.77 7.77
N LEU A 808 8.44 30.42 6.90
CA LEU A 808 7.91 31.30 5.88
C LEU A 808 6.42 31.51 6.11
N ASP A 809 5.96 32.75 6.02
CA ASP A 809 4.53 33.09 6.01
C ASP A 809 3.91 32.66 4.68
N THR A 810 2.78 31.93 4.69
CA THR A 810 2.19 31.44 3.43
C THR A 810 1.45 32.51 2.65
N ALA A 811 0.95 33.56 3.31
CA ALA A 811 0.15 34.63 2.72
C ALA A 811 0.97 35.65 1.93
N THR A 812 2.20 35.91 2.37
CA THR A 812 3.11 36.93 1.82
C THR A 812 4.34 36.30 1.17
N GLY A 813 4.71 35.07 1.58
CA GLY A 813 5.97 34.43 1.24
C GLY A 813 7.19 35.00 1.97
N VAL A 814 7.01 35.95 2.88
CA VAL A 814 8.12 36.56 3.63
C VAL A 814 8.59 35.61 4.75
N GLN A 815 9.89 35.63 5.05
CA GLN A 815 10.43 34.89 6.19
C GLN A 815 9.94 35.47 7.52
N ILE A 816 9.43 34.60 8.39
CA ILE A 816 9.08 34.92 9.78
C ILE A 816 10.30 34.65 10.66
N GLY A 817 10.75 35.66 11.41
CA GLY A 817 11.88 35.54 12.33
C GLY A 817 13.23 35.37 11.62
N SER A 818 14.27 35.03 12.39
CA SER A 818 15.62 34.81 11.85
C SER A 818 15.88 33.33 11.50
N THR A 819 16.80 33.09 10.56
CA THR A 819 17.21 31.73 10.17
C THR A 819 18.01 31.09 11.29
N LEU A 820 17.47 30.05 11.91
CA LEU A 820 18.25 29.26 12.87
C LEU A 820 19.32 28.48 12.11
N THR A 821 20.56 28.56 12.60
CA THR A 821 21.72 27.87 12.03
C THR A 821 22.23 26.81 13.00
N ILE A 822 22.20 25.55 12.58
CA ILE A 822 22.74 24.39 13.29
C ILE A 822 24.10 24.05 12.67
N ALA A 823 25.18 24.19 13.45
CA ALA A 823 26.54 23.98 12.99
C ALA A 823 26.97 22.49 13.12
N GLY A 824 27.44 21.93 12.02
CA GLY A 824 27.98 20.57 11.95
C GLY A 824 26.96 19.54 11.45
N GLY A 825 27.42 18.66 10.56
CA GLY A 825 26.66 17.54 10.02
C GLY A 825 25.72 17.91 8.87
N ALA A 826 25.60 17.01 7.90
CA ALA A 826 24.63 17.15 6.82
C ALA A 826 23.25 16.78 7.39
N GLY A 827 22.26 17.65 7.25
CA GLY A 827 20.89 17.38 7.69
C GLY A 827 20.35 16.14 6.98
N GLN A 828 20.15 15.05 7.70
CA GLN A 828 19.66 13.78 7.13
C GLN A 828 18.14 13.63 7.25
N TRP A 829 17.56 14.24 8.28
CA TRP A 829 16.13 14.15 8.57
C TRP A 829 15.68 15.33 9.42
N ALA A 830 14.41 15.69 9.27
CA ALA A 830 13.64 16.41 10.26
C ALA A 830 12.34 15.66 10.55
N THR A 831 11.75 15.91 11.71
CA THR A 831 10.41 15.45 12.06
C THR A 831 9.71 16.53 12.86
N PHE A 832 8.39 16.60 12.78
CA PHE A 832 7.55 17.63 13.39
C PHE A 832 6.50 16.97 14.29
N SER A 833 6.09 17.66 15.37
CA SER A 833 4.97 17.18 16.20
C SER A 833 3.65 17.29 15.44
N GLY A 834 2.61 16.53 15.86
CA GLY A 834 1.31 16.52 15.16
C GLY A 834 0.62 17.88 15.07
N PHE A 835 0.86 18.77 16.05
CA PHE A 835 0.39 20.17 16.04
C PHE A 835 1.44 21.17 15.49
N MET A 836 2.55 20.66 14.94
CA MET A 836 3.70 21.40 14.40
C MET A 836 4.34 22.48 15.29
N THR A 837 4.06 22.46 16.60
CA THR A 837 4.66 23.36 17.60
C THR A 837 6.09 22.96 17.99
N ARG A 838 6.59 21.82 17.53
CA ARG A 838 7.95 21.31 17.77
C ARG A 838 8.51 20.66 16.54
N ALA A 839 9.83 20.74 16.38
CA ALA A 839 10.58 19.98 15.38
C ALA A 839 11.84 19.38 16.01
N LEU A 840 12.28 18.23 15.48
CA LEU A 840 13.57 17.61 15.76
C LEU A 840 14.32 17.47 14.45
N ILE A 841 15.59 17.86 14.43
CA ILE A 841 16.44 17.83 13.24
C ILE A 841 17.72 17.08 13.56
N GLY A 842 18.05 16.07 12.76
CA GLY A 842 19.29 15.30 12.85
C GLY A 842 20.28 15.67 11.76
N ALA A 843 21.47 16.06 12.19
CA ALA A 843 22.60 16.38 11.31
C ALA A 843 23.77 15.40 11.59
N ASP A 844 24.14 14.62 10.58
CA ASP A 844 25.15 13.55 10.73
C ASP A 844 26.54 14.04 10.33
N ALA A 845 27.49 13.93 11.26
CA ALA A 845 28.90 14.25 11.05
C ALA A 845 29.75 12.98 11.01
N THR A 846 30.33 12.66 9.86
CA THR A 846 31.20 11.49 9.66
C THR A 846 32.68 11.87 9.76
N SER A 847 33.45 11.06 10.47
CA SER A 847 34.90 11.20 10.68
C SER A 847 35.60 9.85 10.57
N ALA A 848 36.94 9.83 10.65
CA ALA A 848 37.72 8.60 10.67
C ALA A 848 37.42 7.68 11.89
N THR A 849 36.82 8.19 12.96
CA THR A 849 36.40 7.41 14.14
C THR A 849 34.91 7.02 14.11
N GLY A 850 34.20 7.28 12.99
CA GLY A 850 32.79 6.95 12.78
C GLY A 850 31.90 8.17 12.57
N THR A 851 30.58 7.91 12.50
CA THR A 851 29.53 8.94 12.34
C THR A 851 28.86 9.25 13.67
N VAL A 852 28.46 10.52 13.85
CA VAL A 852 27.69 11.01 15.00
C VAL A 852 26.53 11.88 14.51
N THR A 853 25.31 11.47 14.82
CA THR A 853 24.11 12.31 14.72
C THR A 853 24.12 13.36 15.83
N THR A 854 24.07 14.64 15.46
CA THR A 854 23.68 15.72 16.38
C THR A 854 22.20 16.01 16.15
N THR A 855 21.38 15.88 17.20
CA THR A 855 19.93 16.17 17.16
C THR A 855 19.62 17.45 17.91
N THR A 856 18.95 18.40 17.25
CA THR A 856 18.46 19.64 17.87
C THR A 856 16.94 19.61 17.97
N LEU A 857 16.39 19.79 19.17
CA LEU A 857 14.97 20.03 19.41
C LEU A 857 14.66 21.52 19.30
N LEU A 858 13.56 21.86 18.64
CA LEU A 858 13.15 23.24 18.36
C LEU A 858 11.77 23.55 18.93
N ARG A 859 11.62 24.77 19.44
CA ARG A 859 10.33 25.40 19.67
C ARG A 859 9.90 26.11 18.40
N ILE A 860 8.69 25.80 17.96
CA ILE A 860 7.92 26.61 17.03
C ILE A 860 6.84 27.29 17.87
N THR A 861 6.77 28.61 17.73
CA THR A 861 5.75 29.53 18.27
C THR A 861 5.09 30.24 17.11
#